data_AF-A0A819BPX8-F1
#
_entry.id   AF-A0A819BPX8-F1
#
_cell.length_a   1.000
_cell.length_b   1.000
_cell.length_c   1.000
_cell.angle_alpha   90.00
_cell.angle_beta   90.00
_cell.angle_gamma   90.00
#
_symmetry.space_group_name_H-M   'P 1'
#
loop_
_entity.id
_entity.type
_entity.pdbx_description
1 polymer ?
#
loop_
_entity_poly.entity_id
_entity_poly.type
_entity_poly.pdbx_seq_one_letter_code
_entity_poly.pdbx_strand_id
1 'polypeptide(L)'
;MDFDSNSFDFDPNKIFEIEKKLEDDGYVRIQFSSEHLPNDHHIMENMENFFIEIIEKLGGQCLDHNEEKNSIVWHVQPIEISSDGKQNKRARSQTTDEFSFHTDCSYEENPAEYMALFVLEQDQFGGGQLQIIRLSDVLQNLSLQTKEKLLKNKIQINIPEEFRKSSNIDHINVPILIDHDRIRYRYDIMLKENSVELNELNSIINSTEKYTPILNKYTMIILNNQTYLHARTKILDNRRHLLRIRFNRPLSYNIFSVYDQTKLLRTYLTFSNEFYDYFDSQHQYLYKILNLIVKQYSQPTGLGEEIRQTFQFNSKIHHILTQLNIHRSDFQIGTYRPDIIFGHGNLFKINGIYSFQPKMCEINTRFPFNGYFLSASLCSTDDQNRFSKKYSNLIETIIKLSKFDIKKPMFVLKSKEHGYDIHLFQQYWTKKYSQPCLFIDPKQLKVENEKLFDKTTNYSIEQFILELHQDEILQLSDEILEIIIKNNQLNYINDLRTIFILHDKRLFSLLSNQQFLYALLNNSHDQFTQLIPITYIINKIPHYLKDSIINNKQDWCIKPNSAGKGENVTMGTNIYQIGADVTLDEWTCQLFDSNHEQWIVQQYISCVQYQSMNISGMLFCFNDQCFNIGMIRMSPNKIVNISNGGYFIRPYVHREYIHSMKDGSILNKEKLHEQLIELKSIDNQWNKSVYLSSSGGSGGKRLFFATDIKQNLLQRQILVDMMLKQNIITHNDICLNLFQSNNIYRSFEIFNDFCSIANCTTLPMSTSANDEDVLDVIEYFKPNILMGSPYRLMQLAFFIEKQSKKEIKFEKIFFACESLDEIKQRFFKRIFHCSIYIGFYGSAETGVFACQSPKYSSTKIYLYPKDLVHIEIIDSKIIVTNLIRKRNQLIRFDIGDLGRLISNDEHDKYGLIEVFHSQRLVMIGNDSLSTSDIEEIMKQIDLIEWQLIIDYVPHTKNNHILLLFRYVKSESISIDVVEKNIRNYSQKFFDTALSNLSEQLIFQFESIQFKDLIRDKTSNKLLKIIDRRV
;
A
#
# COMPACT_ATOMS: atom_id res chain seq x y z
N MET A 1 7.13 -18.84 16.70
CA MET A 1 7.63 -17.68 15.93
C MET A 1 8.98 -17.29 16.52
N ASP A 2 9.92 -16.88 15.68
CA ASP A 2 11.25 -16.45 16.14
C ASP A 2 11.17 -15.02 16.69
N PHE A 3 10.97 -14.88 18.01
CA PHE A 3 10.79 -13.58 18.64
C PHE A 3 12.05 -12.68 18.60
N ASP A 4 13.22 -13.21 18.23
CA ASP A 4 14.41 -12.41 17.96
C ASP A 4 14.34 -11.67 16.60
N SER A 5 13.32 -11.93 15.77
CA SER A 5 13.10 -11.23 14.50
C SER A 5 12.80 -9.74 14.65
N ASN A 6 12.43 -9.29 15.86
CA ASN A 6 12.10 -7.89 16.17
C ASN A 6 13.20 -7.17 16.95
N SER A 7 14.45 -7.56 16.70
CA SER A 7 15.65 -6.92 17.22
C SER A 7 16.27 -5.97 16.20
N PHE A 8 16.49 -4.73 16.60
CA PHE A 8 17.06 -3.67 15.78
C PHE A 8 18.32 -3.12 16.43
N ASP A 9 19.34 -2.80 15.66
CA ASP A 9 20.34 -1.83 16.10
C ASP A 9 19.78 -0.42 15.91
N PHE A 10 19.95 0.44 16.90
CA PHE A 10 19.43 1.81 16.83
C PHE A 10 20.07 2.57 15.67
N ASP A 11 19.23 3.05 14.75
CA ASP A 11 19.61 3.94 13.66
C ASP A 11 18.57 5.07 13.63
N PRO A 12 18.98 6.32 13.89
CA PRO A 12 18.06 7.46 13.90
C PRO A 12 17.35 7.69 12.56
N ASN A 13 17.86 7.12 11.45
CA ASN A 13 17.22 7.19 10.14
C ASN A 13 16.19 6.07 9.90
N LYS A 14 16.03 5.12 10.82
CA LYS A 14 15.11 3.96 10.71
C LYS A 14 14.03 3.94 11.80
N ILE A 15 13.77 5.07 12.45
CA ILE A 15 12.73 5.22 13.48
C ILE A 15 11.37 4.69 12.97
N PHE A 16 11.02 4.96 11.73
CA PHE A 16 9.78 4.45 11.11
C PHE A 16 9.71 2.92 11.01
N GLU A 17 10.84 2.23 10.79
CA GLU A 17 10.86 0.75 10.75
C GLU A 17 10.56 0.17 12.14
N ILE A 18 11.07 0.82 13.19
CA ILE A 18 10.82 0.49 14.60
C ILE A 18 9.35 0.74 14.97
N GLU A 19 8.79 1.89 14.58
CA GLU A 19 7.38 2.25 14.83
C GLU A 19 6.41 1.25 14.20
N LYS A 20 6.62 0.95 12.91
CA LYS A 20 5.78 0.01 12.17
C LYS A 20 5.84 -1.37 12.81
N LYS A 21 7.02 -1.79 13.27
CA LYS A 21 7.18 -3.08 13.93
C LYS A 21 6.51 -3.16 15.29
N LEU A 22 6.58 -2.07 16.05
CA LEU A 22 5.84 -1.95 17.29
C LEU A 22 4.32 -2.00 17.05
N GLU A 23 3.81 -1.45 15.95
CA GLU A 23 2.39 -1.54 15.55
C GLU A 23 1.98 -2.93 15.07
N ASP A 24 2.76 -3.54 14.17
CA ASP A 24 2.43 -4.83 13.57
C ASP A 24 2.52 -5.97 14.59
N ASP A 25 3.55 -5.95 15.44
CA ASP A 25 3.89 -7.08 16.31
C ASP A 25 3.61 -6.84 17.80
N GLY A 26 3.39 -5.58 18.21
CA GLY A 26 3.11 -5.19 19.60
C GLY A 26 4.34 -5.16 20.52
N TYR A 27 5.55 -5.42 20.01
CA TYR A 27 6.80 -5.25 20.76
C TYR A 27 7.99 -5.02 19.82
N VAL A 28 9.03 -4.36 20.32
CA VAL A 28 10.30 -4.18 19.61
C VAL A 28 11.48 -4.15 20.58
N ARG A 29 12.61 -4.76 20.20
CA ARG A 29 13.88 -4.70 20.92
C ARG A 29 14.87 -3.86 20.11
N ILE A 30 15.57 -2.95 20.78
CA ILE A 30 16.50 -2.00 20.17
C ILE A 30 17.82 -2.05 20.93
N GLN A 31 18.92 -2.35 20.25
CA GLN A 31 20.27 -2.31 20.79
C GLN A 31 20.93 -0.98 20.46
N PHE A 32 21.49 -0.30 21.46
CA PHE A 32 22.22 0.94 21.27
C PHE A 32 23.72 0.68 21.31
N SER A 33 24.46 1.24 20.34
CA SER A 33 25.93 1.31 20.39
C SER A 33 26.38 2.49 21.25
N SER A 34 27.59 2.40 21.80
CA SER A 34 28.16 3.41 22.71
C SER A 34 28.31 4.81 22.12
N GLU A 35 28.32 4.93 20.78
CA GLU A 35 28.39 6.22 20.07
C GLU A 35 27.08 7.01 20.10
N HIS A 36 25.94 6.33 20.31
CA HIS A 36 24.61 6.93 20.36
C HIS A 36 24.20 7.34 21.77
N LEU A 37 25.01 7.00 22.78
CA LEU A 37 24.73 7.27 24.19
C LEU A 37 25.41 8.58 24.63
N PRO A 38 24.79 9.34 25.55
CA PRO A 38 25.42 10.49 26.18
C PRO A 38 26.74 10.13 26.88
N ASN A 39 27.81 10.92 26.68
CA ASN A 39 29.16 10.64 27.20
C ASN A 39 29.73 11.73 28.15
N ASP A 40 28.87 12.48 28.84
CA ASP A 40 29.25 13.69 29.60
C ASP A 40 29.26 13.49 31.14
N HIS A 41 29.75 14.47 31.90
CA HIS A 41 29.86 14.42 33.38
C HIS A 41 28.53 14.18 34.15
N HIS A 42 27.37 14.34 33.51
CA HIS A 42 26.03 14.09 34.07
C HIS A 42 25.34 12.86 33.41
N ILE A 43 26.06 11.74 33.32
CA ILE A 43 25.65 10.53 32.57
C ILE A 43 24.20 10.10 32.86
N MET A 44 23.77 10.04 34.13
CA MET A 44 22.45 9.49 34.47
C MET A 44 21.28 10.38 34.02
N GLU A 45 21.34 11.68 34.31
CA GLU A 45 20.28 12.64 33.90
C GLU A 45 20.19 12.73 32.37
N ASN A 46 21.34 12.70 31.68
CA ASN A 46 21.38 12.67 30.23
C ASN A 46 20.83 11.36 29.65
N MET A 47 21.05 10.22 30.33
CA MET A 47 20.48 8.93 29.94
C MET A 47 18.96 8.89 30.10
N GLU A 48 18.41 9.51 31.16
CA GLU A 48 16.95 9.63 31.36
C GLU A 48 16.32 10.49 30.25
N ASN A 49 16.91 11.65 29.96
CA ASN A 49 16.45 12.53 28.88
C ASN A 49 16.55 11.86 27.51
N PHE A 50 17.66 11.14 27.25
CA PHE A 50 17.82 10.35 26.02
C PHE A 50 16.70 9.31 25.89
N PHE A 51 16.38 8.59 26.96
CA PHE A 51 15.33 7.58 26.94
C PHE A 51 13.95 8.21 26.63
N ILE A 52 13.64 9.38 27.22
CA ILE A 52 12.42 10.14 26.91
C ILE A 52 12.40 10.56 25.43
N GLU A 53 13.49 11.14 24.93
CA GLU A 53 13.57 11.65 23.55
C GLU A 53 13.34 10.55 22.52
N ILE A 54 13.85 9.34 22.75
CA ILE A 54 13.60 8.19 21.87
C ILE A 54 12.12 7.81 21.86
N ILE A 55 11.46 7.78 23.03
CA ILE A 55 10.02 7.48 23.11
C ILE A 55 9.20 8.56 22.39
N GLU A 56 9.52 9.84 22.58
CA GLU A 56 8.85 10.95 21.88
C GLU A 56 9.06 10.91 20.36
N LYS A 57 10.27 10.54 19.91
CA LYS A 57 10.58 10.33 18.48
C LYS A 57 9.81 9.17 17.86
N LEU A 58 9.44 8.17 18.64
CA LEU A 58 8.54 7.07 18.24
C LEU A 58 7.06 7.45 18.34
N GLY A 59 6.76 8.76 18.47
CA GLY A 59 5.42 9.29 18.64
C GLY A 59 4.79 8.91 19.98
N GLY A 60 5.59 8.60 21.01
CA GLY A 60 5.12 8.28 22.34
C GLY A 60 4.91 9.52 23.21
N GLN A 61 3.80 9.57 23.94
CA GLN A 61 3.54 10.54 24.99
C GLN A 61 3.77 9.88 26.35
N CYS A 62 4.88 10.26 27.00
CA CYS A 62 5.30 9.73 28.29
C CYS A 62 4.30 10.06 29.42
N LEU A 63 4.17 9.14 30.37
CA LEU A 63 3.28 9.24 31.53
C LEU A 63 4.09 9.28 32.83
N ASP A 64 3.62 10.07 33.80
CA ASP A 64 4.23 10.13 35.14
C ASP A 64 3.94 8.86 35.96
N HIS A 65 4.91 8.46 36.79
CA HIS A 65 4.74 7.32 37.68
C HIS A 65 4.06 7.70 39.01
N ASN A 66 4.26 8.92 39.52
CA ASN A 66 3.70 9.42 40.78
C ASN A 66 3.22 10.88 40.65
N GLU A 67 2.27 11.30 41.50
CA GLU A 67 1.70 12.66 41.50
C GLU A 67 2.64 13.73 42.08
N GLU A 68 3.63 13.33 42.88
CA GLU A 68 4.62 14.23 43.46
C GLU A 68 5.95 14.11 42.69
N LYS A 69 6.16 15.10 41.79
CA LYS A 69 7.28 15.29 40.83
C LYS A 69 7.09 14.59 39.48
N ASN A 70 7.39 15.33 38.40
CA ASN A 70 7.62 14.84 37.02
C ASN A 70 8.54 13.61 37.06
N SER A 71 7.96 12.42 37.18
CA SER A 71 8.66 11.15 37.45
C SER A 71 8.41 10.22 36.27
N ILE A 72 8.69 10.76 35.08
CA ILE A 72 8.50 10.07 33.80
C ILE A 72 9.35 8.79 33.74
N VAL A 73 10.59 8.86 34.24
CA VAL A 73 11.51 7.71 34.25
C VAL A 73 11.52 7.04 35.62
N TRP A 74 11.34 5.73 35.63
CA TRP A 74 11.33 4.91 36.85
C TRP A 74 12.53 3.98 36.92
N HIS A 75 13.28 4.04 38.01
CA HIS A 75 14.45 3.18 38.23
C HIS A 75 14.03 1.81 38.77
N VAL A 76 14.33 0.77 37.99
CA VAL A 76 14.10 -0.65 38.32
C VAL A 76 15.43 -1.26 38.77
N GLN A 77 15.74 -1.10 40.05
CA GLN A 77 16.96 -1.58 40.70
C GLN A 77 16.66 -2.13 42.12
N PRO A 78 17.31 -3.21 42.57
CA PRO A 78 17.23 -3.68 43.96
C PRO A 78 17.78 -2.63 44.94
N ILE A 79 17.02 -2.31 46.00
CA ILE A 79 17.44 -1.37 47.05
C ILE A 79 17.74 -2.15 48.34
N GLU A 80 18.91 -1.96 48.95
CA GLU A 80 19.26 -2.60 50.23
C GLU A 80 18.38 -2.10 51.40
N ILE A 81 18.14 -2.96 52.39
CA ILE A 81 17.35 -2.62 53.59
C ILE A 81 18.27 -1.85 54.54
N SER A 82 17.96 -0.59 54.84
CA SER A 82 18.62 0.12 55.93
C SER A 82 18.24 -0.52 57.26
N SER A 83 19.21 -0.67 58.16
CA SER A 83 19.12 -1.36 59.47
C SER A 83 18.16 -0.71 60.50
N ASP A 84 17.30 0.21 60.09
CA ASP A 84 16.48 1.07 60.96
C ASP A 84 14.98 0.69 61.02
N GLY A 85 14.58 -0.47 60.48
CA GLY A 85 13.28 -1.11 60.75
C GLY A 85 12.01 -0.34 60.32
N LYS A 86 12.13 0.86 59.75
CA LYS A 86 11.00 1.57 59.13
C LYS A 86 10.71 0.97 57.77
N GLN A 87 9.59 0.26 57.63
CA GLN A 87 9.05 -0.19 56.36
C GLN A 87 8.72 1.02 55.46
N ASN A 88 9.70 1.51 54.70
CA ASN A 88 9.40 2.32 53.53
C ASN A 88 8.68 1.42 52.52
N LYS A 89 7.47 1.81 52.10
CA LYS A 89 6.64 1.09 51.12
C LYS A 89 7.41 0.97 49.80
N ARG A 90 7.82 -0.24 49.41
CA ARG A 90 8.63 -0.49 48.21
C ARG A 90 7.76 -1.08 47.10
N ALA A 91 7.94 -0.58 45.89
CA ALA A 91 7.34 -1.20 44.71
C ALA A 91 7.97 -2.57 44.44
N ARG A 92 7.17 -3.54 43.93
CA ARG A 92 7.66 -4.88 43.55
C ARG A 92 8.87 -4.85 42.59
N SER A 93 8.95 -3.83 41.73
CA SER A 93 10.08 -3.63 40.81
C SER A 93 11.42 -3.33 41.49
N GLN A 94 11.43 -2.97 42.78
CA GLN A 94 12.63 -2.66 43.58
C GLN A 94 13.02 -3.81 44.54
N THR A 95 12.33 -4.95 44.45
CA THR A 95 12.60 -6.16 45.22
C THR A 95 13.37 -7.18 44.39
N THR A 96 14.09 -8.10 45.04
CA THR A 96 14.82 -9.19 44.36
C THR A 96 13.94 -10.40 44.02
N ASP A 97 12.73 -10.48 44.59
CA ASP A 97 11.77 -11.58 44.40
C ASP A 97 11.37 -11.75 42.94
N GLU A 98 10.81 -12.90 42.58
CA GLU A 98 10.17 -13.11 41.27
C GLU A 98 8.91 -12.22 41.14
N PHE A 99 8.61 -11.77 39.92
CA PHE A 99 7.37 -11.06 39.61
C PHE A 99 6.60 -11.84 38.54
N SER A 100 5.44 -12.39 38.92
CA SER A 100 4.57 -13.17 38.04
C SER A 100 4.01 -12.35 36.86
N PHE A 101 3.41 -13.05 35.89
CA PHE A 101 2.82 -12.41 34.71
C PHE A 101 1.77 -11.36 35.08
N HIS A 102 1.98 -10.14 34.56
CA HIS A 102 1.13 -8.99 34.80
C HIS A 102 1.17 -8.01 33.62
N THR A 103 0.32 -7.00 33.70
CA THR A 103 0.39 -5.74 32.96
C THR A 103 0.65 -4.60 33.94
N ASP A 104 1.45 -3.63 33.54
CA ASP A 104 1.71 -2.40 34.29
C ASP A 104 0.42 -1.59 34.44
N CYS A 105 0.27 -0.88 35.56
CA CYS A 105 -0.90 -0.03 35.85
C CYS A 105 -2.26 -0.74 35.79
N SER A 106 -2.32 -2.06 36.00
CA SER A 106 -3.58 -2.83 35.99
C SER A 106 -4.63 -2.33 36.98
N TYR A 107 -4.22 -1.58 38.00
CA TYR A 107 -5.04 -0.93 39.02
C TYR A 107 -5.48 0.51 38.67
N GLU A 108 -5.19 1.02 37.48
CA GLU A 108 -5.66 2.33 37.00
C GLU A 108 -6.86 2.17 36.07
N GLU A 109 -7.78 3.15 36.01
CA GLU A 109 -8.93 3.07 35.08
C GLU A 109 -8.47 2.97 33.61
N ASN A 110 -7.46 3.76 33.24
CA ASN A 110 -6.87 3.77 31.90
C ASN A 110 -5.38 3.39 31.98
N PRO A 111 -5.04 2.09 31.97
CA PRO A 111 -3.64 1.65 32.04
C PRO A 111 -2.86 2.12 30.82
N ALA A 112 -1.57 2.40 31.00
CA ALA A 112 -0.66 2.76 29.91
C ALA A 112 -0.68 1.74 28.77
N GLU A 113 -0.67 2.22 27.52
CA GLU A 113 -0.71 1.37 26.32
C GLU A 113 0.62 0.66 26.09
N TYR A 114 1.74 1.37 26.27
CA TYR A 114 3.08 0.82 26.11
C TYR A 114 3.90 1.00 27.38
N MET A 115 4.81 0.06 27.59
CA MET A 115 5.95 0.22 28.49
C MET A 115 7.24 0.11 27.69
N ALA A 116 8.27 0.82 28.14
CA ALA A 116 9.62 0.67 27.65
C ALA A 116 10.55 0.37 28.83
N LEU A 117 11.50 -0.54 28.64
CA LEU A 117 12.58 -0.86 29.56
C LEU A 117 13.91 -0.59 28.87
N PHE A 118 14.79 0.18 29.49
CA PHE A 118 16.15 0.45 29.03
C PHE A 118 17.17 -0.12 30.01
N VAL A 119 18.10 -0.96 29.54
CA VAL A 119 19.08 -1.64 30.39
C VAL A 119 20.33 -0.77 30.54
N LEU A 120 20.60 -0.31 31.77
CA LEU A 120 21.87 0.31 32.13
C LEU A 120 22.89 -0.73 32.59
N GLU A 121 22.43 -1.68 33.41
CA GLU A 121 23.21 -2.83 33.87
C GLU A 121 22.32 -4.08 33.92
N GLN A 122 22.73 -5.14 33.23
CA GLN A 122 22.07 -6.44 33.25
C GLN A 122 22.52 -7.28 34.47
N ASP A 123 21.71 -8.27 34.84
CA ASP A 123 22.10 -9.26 35.86
C ASP A 123 23.24 -10.15 35.34
N GLN A 124 24.35 -10.22 36.06
CA GLN A 124 25.53 -10.98 35.63
C GLN A 124 25.49 -12.47 35.99
N PHE A 125 24.46 -12.91 36.75
CA PHE A 125 24.31 -14.29 37.22
C PHE A 125 23.09 -14.99 36.59
N GLY A 126 22.48 -14.40 35.56
CA GLY A 126 21.34 -14.97 34.85
C GLY A 126 19.99 -14.79 35.55
N GLY A 127 19.91 -13.95 36.59
CA GLY A 127 18.66 -13.56 37.25
C GLY A 127 17.93 -12.41 36.54
N GLY A 128 16.74 -12.04 37.04
CA GLY A 128 16.04 -10.83 36.61
C GLY A 128 15.65 -10.78 35.13
N GLN A 129 15.49 -11.94 34.49
CA GLN A 129 15.16 -12.07 33.08
C GLN A 129 13.69 -11.68 32.85
N LEU A 130 13.45 -10.89 31.80
CA LEU A 130 12.10 -10.56 31.34
C LEU A 130 11.51 -11.78 30.63
N GLN A 131 10.28 -12.14 30.98
CA GLN A 131 9.49 -13.15 30.30
C GLN A 131 8.22 -12.50 29.75
N ILE A 132 7.82 -12.81 28.52
CA ILE A 132 6.61 -12.28 27.89
C ILE A 132 5.76 -13.39 27.28
N ILE A 133 4.45 -13.17 27.25
CA ILE A 133 3.47 -13.98 26.53
C ILE A 133 2.53 -13.07 25.75
N ARG A 134 2.14 -13.49 24.54
CA ARG A 134 1.20 -12.74 23.70
C ARG A 134 -0.24 -13.07 24.12
N LEU A 135 -1.07 -12.05 24.28
CA LEU A 135 -2.45 -12.22 24.72
C LEU A 135 -3.28 -13.05 23.73
N SER A 136 -3.03 -12.95 22.42
CA SER A 136 -3.73 -13.78 21.42
C SER A 136 -3.62 -15.27 21.70
N ASP A 137 -2.48 -15.73 22.20
CA ASP A 137 -2.19 -17.15 22.43
C ASP A 137 -2.92 -17.62 23.69
N VAL A 138 -3.05 -16.75 24.69
CA VAL A 138 -3.90 -16.96 25.86
C VAL A 138 -5.37 -16.99 25.45
N LEU A 139 -5.82 -16.00 24.67
CA LEU A 139 -7.22 -15.88 24.23
C LEU A 139 -7.63 -17.07 23.37
N GLN A 140 -6.80 -17.57 22.47
CA GLN A 140 -7.16 -18.74 21.63
C GLN A 140 -7.51 -19.98 22.45
N ASN A 141 -6.92 -20.13 23.63
CA ASN A 141 -7.13 -21.26 24.52
C ASN A 141 -8.24 -21.04 25.56
N LEU A 142 -8.75 -19.81 25.71
CA LEU A 142 -9.87 -19.48 26.61
C LEU A 142 -11.22 -19.87 26.03
N SER A 143 -12.10 -20.40 26.89
CA SER A 143 -13.49 -20.65 26.55
C SER A 143 -14.25 -19.36 26.16
N LEU A 144 -15.20 -19.47 25.23
CA LEU A 144 -16.03 -18.33 24.79
C LEU A 144 -16.80 -17.69 25.95
N GLN A 145 -17.32 -18.51 26.86
CA GLN A 145 -18.05 -18.06 28.04
C GLN A 145 -17.16 -17.22 28.97
N THR A 146 -15.92 -17.65 29.18
CA THR A 146 -14.95 -16.91 30.01
C THR A 146 -14.57 -15.59 29.36
N LYS A 147 -14.31 -15.55 28.04
CA LYS A 147 -14.05 -14.28 27.32
C LYS A 147 -15.18 -13.27 27.50
N GLU A 148 -16.42 -13.69 27.31
CA GLU A 148 -17.57 -12.78 27.47
C GLU A 148 -17.69 -12.23 28.90
N LYS A 149 -17.48 -13.08 29.90
CA LYS A 149 -17.55 -12.68 31.30
C LYS A 149 -16.39 -11.76 31.70
N LEU A 150 -15.17 -12.05 31.27
CA LEU A 150 -14.00 -11.20 31.53
C LEU A 150 -14.13 -9.81 30.88
N LEU A 151 -14.91 -9.70 29.80
CA LEU A 151 -15.21 -8.45 29.10
C LEU A 151 -16.36 -7.65 29.74
N LYS A 152 -17.41 -8.35 30.22
CA LYS A 152 -18.64 -7.69 30.73
C LYS A 152 -18.60 -7.44 32.24
N ASN A 153 -18.03 -8.36 33.02
CA ASN A 153 -18.11 -8.32 34.48
C ASN A 153 -16.98 -7.46 35.06
N LYS A 154 -17.35 -6.50 35.91
CA LYS A 154 -16.39 -5.70 36.67
C LYS A 154 -15.90 -6.51 37.86
N ILE A 155 -14.59 -6.55 38.06
CA ILE A 155 -13.95 -7.11 39.25
C ILE A 155 -13.25 -6.01 40.04
N GLN A 156 -13.10 -6.24 41.34
CA GLN A 156 -12.36 -5.34 42.21
C GLN A 156 -10.86 -5.61 42.12
N ILE A 157 -10.10 -4.59 41.71
CA ILE A 157 -8.63 -4.60 41.64
C ILE A 157 -8.12 -3.61 42.69
N ASN A 158 -7.37 -4.10 43.67
CA ASN A 158 -6.81 -3.26 44.74
C ASN A 158 -5.63 -2.44 44.23
N ILE A 159 -5.56 -1.18 44.65
CA ILE A 159 -4.41 -0.30 44.37
C ILE A 159 -3.31 -0.64 45.40
N PRO A 160 -2.11 -1.05 44.95
CA PRO A 160 -0.99 -1.33 45.85
C PRO A 160 -0.66 -0.12 46.73
N GLU A 161 -0.30 -0.35 47.99
CA GLU A 161 -0.13 0.72 48.98
C GLU A 161 0.90 1.77 48.59
N GLU A 162 1.91 1.39 47.81
CA GLU A 162 2.97 2.27 47.31
C GLU A 162 2.51 3.22 46.17
N PHE A 163 1.37 2.93 45.54
CA PHE A 163 0.79 3.73 44.43
C PHE A 163 -0.54 4.38 44.81
N ARG A 164 -0.95 4.32 46.08
CA ARG A 164 -2.16 5.01 46.56
C ARG A 164 -1.94 6.52 46.52
N LYS A 165 -2.80 7.20 45.77
CA LYS A 165 -2.86 8.65 45.67
C LYS A 165 -3.48 9.24 46.93
N SER A 166 -3.38 10.56 47.13
CA SER A 166 -3.96 11.26 48.29
C SER A 166 -5.50 11.31 48.30
N SER A 167 -6.13 10.87 47.22
CA SER A 167 -7.55 10.51 47.16
C SER A 167 -7.79 9.20 47.92
N ASN A 168 -8.81 9.14 48.79
CA ASN A 168 -9.16 7.99 49.64
C ASN A 168 -9.62 6.72 48.86
N ILE A 169 -9.15 6.48 47.65
CA ILE A 169 -9.50 5.34 46.80
C ILE A 169 -8.42 4.27 46.95
N ASP A 170 -8.81 3.08 47.39
CA ASP A 170 -7.92 1.93 47.60
C ASP A 170 -8.15 0.78 46.61
N HIS A 171 -9.14 0.88 45.73
CA HIS A 171 -9.47 -0.10 44.69
C HIS A 171 -10.20 0.53 43.50
N ILE A 172 -10.23 -0.18 42.37
CA ILE A 172 -11.06 0.12 41.20
C ILE A 172 -11.96 -1.06 40.85
N ASN A 173 -13.10 -0.80 40.19
CA ASN A 173 -14.04 -1.82 39.74
C ASN A 173 -14.16 -1.79 38.20
N VAL A 174 -13.43 -2.68 37.53
CA VAL A 174 -13.26 -2.68 36.06
C VAL A 174 -13.25 -4.11 35.50
N PRO A 175 -13.61 -4.32 34.22
CA PRO A 175 -13.42 -5.62 33.58
C PRO A 175 -11.92 -5.92 33.37
N ILE A 176 -11.58 -7.21 33.31
CA ILE A 176 -10.21 -7.69 33.09
C ILE A 176 -9.81 -7.51 31.63
N LEU A 177 -10.72 -7.85 30.72
CA LEU A 177 -10.56 -7.53 29.30
C LEU A 177 -11.02 -6.09 29.07
N ILE A 178 -10.14 -5.27 28.51
CA ILE A 178 -10.46 -3.89 28.13
C ILE A 178 -11.38 -3.92 26.90
N ASP A 179 -11.10 -4.84 25.97
CA ASP A 179 -11.92 -5.21 24.82
C ASP A 179 -11.56 -6.64 24.36
N HIS A 180 -11.84 -7.01 23.12
CA HIS A 180 -11.63 -8.37 22.62
C HIS A 180 -10.17 -8.79 22.48
N ASP A 181 -9.24 -7.84 22.41
CA ASP A 181 -7.83 -8.09 22.13
C ASP A 181 -6.89 -7.40 23.13
N ARG A 182 -7.41 -6.78 24.20
CA ARG A 182 -6.61 -6.09 25.22
C ARG A 182 -6.99 -6.48 26.65
N ILE A 183 -5.99 -6.54 27.52
CA ILE A 183 -6.12 -6.99 28.91
C ILE A 183 -5.51 -6.01 29.93
N ARG A 184 -6.06 -6.01 31.14
CA ARG A 184 -5.38 -5.58 32.37
C ARG A 184 -5.29 -6.76 33.31
N TYR A 185 -4.10 -7.15 33.74
CA TYR A 185 -3.94 -8.37 34.54
C TYR A 185 -2.87 -8.22 35.61
N ARG A 186 -3.19 -8.57 36.86
CA ARG A 186 -2.21 -8.75 37.93
C ARG A 186 -2.86 -9.53 39.08
N TYR A 187 -2.56 -10.83 39.12
CA TYR A 187 -3.28 -11.79 39.95
C TYR A 187 -3.22 -11.49 41.47
N ASP A 188 -2.10 -10.96 41.98
CA ASP A 188 -1.91 -10.73 43.42
C ASP A 188 -2.77 -9.62 44.02
N ILE A 189 -3.29 -8.70 43.19
CA ILE A 189 -4.08 -7.55 43.62
C ILE A 189 -5.57 -7.66 43.27
N MET A 190 -5.95 -8.73 42.58
CA MET A 190 -7.35 -9.07 42.31
C MET A 190 -7.92 -9.79 43.53
N LEU A 191 -9.05 -9.32 44.08
CA LEU A 191 -9.68 -9.98 45.21
C LEU A 191 -10.05 -11.42 44.85
N LYS A 192 -9.71 -12.36 45.74
CA LYS A 192 -9.94 -13.82 45.61
C LYS A 192 -11.42 -14.20 45.68
N GLU A 193 -12.28 -13.57 44.90
CA GLU A 193 -13.51 -14.23 44.50
C GLU A 193 -13.07 -15.28 43.47
N ASN A 194 -13.10 -16.56 43.87
CA ASN A 194 -12.76 -17.74 43.05
C ASN A 194 -13.73 -17.89 41.86
N SER A 195 -13.80 -16.89 40.99
CA SER A 195 -14.52 -16.97 39.73
C SER A 195 -13.83 -18.03 38.87
N VAL A 196 -14.63 -18.92 38.30
CA VAL A 196 -14.15 -20.02 37.44
C VAL A 196 -13.35 -19.45 36.28
N GLU A 197 -13.75 -18.27 35.81
CA GLU A 197 -13.18 -17.51 34.70
C GLU A 197 -11.77 -16.99 35.01
N LEU A 198 -11.53 -16.43 36.20
CA LEU A 198 -10.21 -15.94 36.59
C LEU A 198 -9.23 -17.09 36.83
N ASN A 199 -9.71 -18.21 37.36
CA ASN A 199 -8.92 -19.42 37.55
C ASN A 199 -8.52 -20.05 36.20
N GLU A 200 -9.45 -20.12 35.25
CA GLU A 200 -9.17 -20.55 33.88
C GLU A 200 -8.12 -19.65 33.22
N LEU A 201 -8.30 -18.32 33.30
CA LEU A 201 -7.35 -17.34 32.78
C LEU A 201 -5.96 -17.50 33.37
N ASN A 202 -5.85 -17.58 34.70
CA ASN A 202 -4.56 -17.73 35.36
C ASN A 202 -3.91 -19.09 35.02
N SER A 203 -4.69 -20.17 34.93
CA SER A 203 -4.18 -21.48 34.52
C SER A 203 -3.60 -21.44 33.10
N ILE A 204 -4.33 -20.86 32.15
CA ILE A 204 -3.89 -20.75 30.76
C ILE A 204 -2.65 -19.88 30.64
N ILE A 205 -2.61 -18.73 31.32
CA ILE A 205 -1.43 -17.84 31.36
C ILE A 205 -0.19 -18.62 31.82
N ASN A 206 -0.32 -19.42 32.88
CA ASN A 206 0.81 -20.18 33.42
C ASN A 206 1.23 -21.37 32.53
N SER A 207 0.33 -21.92 31.71
CA SER A 207 0.65 -23.00 30.76
C SER A 207 1.04 -22.51 29.36
N THR A 208 0.83 -21.24 29.04
CA THR A 208 1.15 -20.66 27.74
C THR A 208 2.67 -20.61 27.55
N GLU A 209 3.13 -20.93 26.34
CA GLU A 209 4.54 -20.88 26.00
C GLU A 209 5.10 -19.47 26.22
N LYS A 210 6.11 -19.36 27.08
CA LYS A 210 6.72 -18.08 27.45
C LYS A 210 7.99 -17.81 26.67
N TYR A 211 8.16 -16.56 26.27
CA TYR A 211 9.37 -16.09 25.59
C TYR A 211 10.25 -15.27 26.53
N THR A 212 11.58 -15.42 26.42
CA THR A 212 12.56 -14.68 27.25
C THR A 212 13.46 -13.85 26.34
N PRO A 213 13.14 -12.57 26.08
CA PRO A 213 14.00 -11.72 25.28
C PRO A 213 15.39 -11.55 25.94
N ILE A 214 16.45 -11.67 25.14
CA ILE A 214 17.81 -11.34 25.60
C ILE A 214 17.90 -9.82 25.72
N LEU A 215 18.15 -9.31 26.92
CA LEU A 215 18.28 -7.88 27.23
C LEU A 215 19.69 -7.61 27.74
N ASN A 216 20.58 -7.20 26.84
CA ASN A 216 21.94 -6.84 27.17
C ASN A 216 22.04 -5.39 27.66
N LYS A 217 23.19 -5.00 28.15
CA LYS A 217 23.51 -3.60 28.45
C LYS A 217 23.25 -2.72 27.22
N TYR A 218 22.59 -1.60 27.45
CA TYR A 218 22.12 -0.65 26.42
C TYR A 218 21.12 -1.24 25.43
N THR A 219 20.42 -2.31 25.80
CA THR A 219 19.21 -2.74 25.10
C THR A 219 17.99 -1.97 25.65
N MET A 220 17.14 -1.49 24.76
CA MET A 220 15.78 -1.07 25.06
C MET A 220 14.78 -2.11 24.55
N ILE A 221 13.74 -2.40 25.31
CA ILE A 221 12.58 -3.15 24.82
C ILE A 221 11.33 -2.33 25.06
N ILE A 222 10.52 -2.20 24.01
CA ILE A 222 9.20 -1.58 24.06
C ILE A 222 8.17 -2.67 23.86
N LEU A 223 7.13 -2.68 24.70
CA LEU A 223 6.09 -3.69 24.72
C LEU A 223 4.74 -3.00 24.83
N ASN A 224 3.77 -3.42 24.02
CA ASN A 224 2.38 -3.05 24.19
C ASN A 224 1.85 -3.78 25.44
N ASN A 225 1.71 -3.01 26.51
CA ASN A 225 1.35 -3.45 27.84
C ASN A 225 -0.09 -3.99 27.94
N GLN A 226 -0.90 -3.84 26.90
CA GLN A 226 -2.30 -4.28 26.85
C GLN A 226 -2.49 -5.55 25.99
N THR A 227 -1.54 -5.89 25.11
CA THR A 227 -1.60 -7.09 24.23
C THR A 227 -0.56 -8.15 24.59
N TYR A 228 0.30 -7.86 25.55
CA TYR A 228 1.28 -8.77 26.12
C TYR A 228 1.19 -8.76 27.64
N LEU A 229 1.45 -9.92 28.26
CA LEU A 229 1.74 -10.01 29.68
C LEU A 229 3.23 -10.22 29.87
N HIS A 230 3.80 -9.62 30.91
CA HIS A 230 5.21 -9.76 31.24
C HIS A 230 5.44 -10.20 32.68
N ALA A 231 6.52 -10.94 32.89
CA ALA A 231 7.00 -11.44 34.17
C ALA A 231 8.51 -11.19 34.29
N ARG A 232 9.04 -11.29 35.51
CA ARG A 232 10.48 -11.17 35.80
C ARG A 232 10.92 -12.31 36.70
N THR A 233 11.95 -13.05 36.30
CA THR A 233 12.57 -14.06 37.17
C THR A 233 13.26 -13.42 38.38
N LYS A 234 13.56 -14.20 39.41
CA LYS A 234 14.28 -13.72 40.61
C LYS A 234 15.60 -13.02 40.22
N ILE A 235 15.88 -11.85 40.79
CA ILE A 235 17.16 -11.14 40.57
C ILE A 235 18.24 -11.78 41.43
N LEU A 236 19.42 -11.97 40.85
CA LEU A 236 20.59 -12.57 41.49
C LEU A 236 21.74 -11.58 41.62
N ASP A 237 21.75 -10.48 40.87
CA ASP A 237 22.71 -9.38 40.96
C ASP A 237 22.07 -8.08 41.47
N ASN A 238 22.48 -7.60 42.65
CA ASN A 238 22.02 -6.32 43.22
C ASN A 238 22.45 -5.08 42.42
N ARG A 239 23.40 -5.22 41.48
CA ARG A 239 23.85 -4.13 40.61
C ARG A 239 22.96 -3.95 39.36
N ARG A 240 22.02 -4.87 39.11
CA ARG A 240 21.10 -4.79 37.97
C ARG A 240 20.31 -3.48 38.02
N HIS A 241 20.36 -2.70 36.94
CA HIS A 241 19.72 -1.40 36.86
C HIS A 241 19.08 -1.18 35.49
N LEU A 242 17.75 -1.06 35.48
CA LEU A 242 16.98 -0.70 34.29
C LEU A 242 16.23 0.61 34.54
N LEU A 243 15.97 1.36 33.47
CA LEU A 243 15.01 2.47 33.45
C LEU A 243 13.69 1.98 32.85
N ARG A 244 12.57 2.49 33.33
CA ARG A 244 11.22 2.23 32.79
C ARG A 244 10.50 3.52 32.46
N ILE A 245 9.89 3.58 31.27
CA ILE A 245 8.94 4.62 30.87
C ILE A 245 7.61 3.94 30.51
N ARG A 246 6.50 4.60 30.83
CA ARG A 246 5.15 4.24 30.37
C ARG A 246 4.67 5.35 29.44
N PHE A 247 4.01 4.98 28.34
CA PHE A 247 3.57 5.98 27.36
C PHE A 247 2.37 5.51 26.53
N ASN A 248 1.70 6.46 25.88
CA ASN A 248 0.63 6.23 24.91
C ASN A 248 1.06 6.75 23.52
N ARG A 249 0.55 6.19 22.42
CA ARG A 249 0.84 6.70 21.06
C ARG A 249 -0.40 7.40 20.46
N PRO A 250 -0.33 8.66 19.99
CA PRO A 250 -1.47 9.42 19.45
C PRO A 250 -2.10 8.84 18.19
N LEU A 251 -1.36 8.02 17.43
CA LEU A 251 -1.82 7.39 16.18
C LEU A 251 -2.47 6.01 16.38
N SER A 252 -2.57 5.50 17.61
CA SER A 252 -3.10 4.15 17.90
C SER A 252 -4.64 4.07 17.86
N TYR A 253 -5.30 4.73 16.91
CA TYR A 253 -6.70 4.40 16.61
C TYR A 253 -6.71 3.27 15.57
N ASN A 254 -7.18 2.10 15.98
CA ASN A 254 -7.40 1.00 15.06
C ASN A 254 -8.63 1.35 14.21
N ILE A 255 -8.44 1.76 12.96
CA ILE A 255 -9.56 2.04 12.05
C ILE A 255 -10.51 0.84 11.91
N PHE A 256 -10.00 -0.38 12.05
CA PHE A 256 -10.78 -1.61 11.97
C PHE A 256 -11.56 -1.92 13.26
N SER A 257 -11.39 -1.12 14.32
CA SER A 257 -12.33 -1.15 15.45
C SER A 257 -13.73 -0.64 15.07
N VAL A 258 -13.82 0.10 13.97
CA VAL A 258 -15.06 0.73 13.51
C VAL A 258 -15.40 0.37 12.06
N TYR A 259 -14.38 0.21 11.20
CA TYR A 259 -14.55 -0.17 9.80
C TYR A 259 -14.34 -1.66 9.55
N ASP A 260 -15.19 -2.22 8.70
CA ASP A 260 -15.05 -3.60 8.23
C ASP A 260 -13.84 -3.72 7.28
N GLN A 261 -12.81 -4.46 7.71
CA GLN A 261 -11.60 -4.70 6.92
C GLN A 261 -11.89 -5.41 5.60
N THR A 262 -12.95 -6.22 5.52
CA THR A 262 -13.30 -6.96 4.29
C THR A 262 -13.79 -6.03 3.17
N LYS A 263 -14.21 -4.81 3.52
CA LYS A 263 -14.62 -3.78 2.55
C LYS A 263 -13.46 -2.98 1.98
N LEU A 264 -12.24 -3.14 2.50
CA LEU A 264 -11.03 -2.51 1.96
C LEU A 264 -10.43 -3.37 0.85
N LEU A 265 -10.39 -2.85 -0.37
CA LEU A 265 -9.62 -3.48 -1.45
C LEU A 265 -8.12 -3.25 -1.21
N ARG A 266 -7.33 -4.33 -1.36
CA ARG A 266 -5.86 -4.28 -1.20
C ARG A 266 -5.12 -3.59 -2.35
N THR A 267 -5.84 -3.27 -3.43
CA THR A 267 -5.32 -2.56 -4.60
C THR A 267 -5.42 -1.05 -4.42
N TYR A 268 -4.94 -0.28 -5.40
CA TYR A 268 -5.02 1.18 -5.38
C TYR A 268 -5.36 1.71 -6.78
N LEU A 269 -5.92 2.93 -6.81
CA LEU A 269 -6.15 3.70 -8.03
C LEU A 269 -5.14 4.83 -8.11
N THR A 270 -4.44 4.97 -9.23
CA THR A 270 -3.50 6.07 -9.44
C THR A 270 -4.15 7.24 -10.18
N PHE A 271 -3.82 8.45 -9.72
CA PHE A 271 -4.22 9.72 -10.33
C PHE A 271 -2.97 10.57 -10.57
N SER A 272 -3.01 11.44 -11.57
CA SER A 272 -1.88 12.31 -11.90
C SER A 272 -1.77 13.51 -10.93
N ASN A 273 -0.61 14.17 -10.84
CA ASN A 273 -0.45 15.38 -10.03
C ASN A 273 -1.42 16.49 -10.48
N GLU A 274 -1.62 16.64 -11.79
CA GLU A 274 -2.51 17.64 -12.38
C GLU A 274 -3.96 17.48 -11.91
N PHE A 275 -4.39 16.24 -11.65
CA PHE A 275 -5.70 15.98 -11.07
C PHE A 275 -5.84 16.53 -9.65
N TYR A 276 -4.81 16.36 -8.81
CA TYR A 276 -4.81 16.90 -7.45
C TYR A 276 -4.70 18.44 -7.48
N ASP A 277 -3.82 18.99 -8.31
CA ASP A 277 -3.69 20.45 -8.46
C ASP A 277 -4.97 21.11 -9.01
N TYR A 278 -5.68 20.42 -9.90
CA TYR A 278 -7.00 20.86 -10.37
C TYR A 278 -7.97 21.04 -9.20
N PHE A 279 -8.06 20.08 -8.29
CA PHE A 279 -8.95 20.21 -7.12
C PHE A 279 -8.48 21.23 -6.09
N ASP A 280 -7.17 21.41 -5.90
CA ASP A 280 -6.65 22.50 -5.08
C ASP A 280 -7.09 23.87 -5.64
N SER A 281 -7.07 24.03 -6.98
CA SER A 281 -7.54 25.25 -7.65
C SER A 281 -9.06 25.42 -7.57
N GLN A 282 -9.86 24.40 -7.96
CA GLN A 282 -11.32 24.50 -7.94
C GLN A 282 -11.87 24.70 -6.52
N HIS A 283 -11.19 24.17 -5.51
CA HIS A 283 -11.55 24.36 -4.11
C HIS A 283 -11.51 25.83 -3.68
N GLN A 284 -10.53 26.62 -4.14
CA GLN A 284 -10.46 28.04 -3.77
C GLN A 284 -11.71 28.81 -4.21
N TYR A 285 -12.21 28.50 -5.41
CA TYR A 285 -13.46 29.05 -5.92
C TYR A 285 -14.66 28.53 -5.14
N LEU A 286 -14.72 27.21 -4.89
CA LEU A 286 -15.78 26.60 -4.10
C LEU A 286 -15.90 27.28 -2.74
N TYR A 287 -14.82 27.33 -1.97
CA TYR A 287 -14.79 27.94 -0.64
C TYR A 287 -15.29 29.38 -0.66
N LYS A 288 -14.81 30.19 -1.62
CA LYS A 288 -15.23 31.57 -1.79
C LYS A 288 -16.73 31.67 -2.08
N ILE A 289 -17.25 30.86 -2.99
CA ILE A 289 -18.67 30.83 -3.36
C ILE A 289 -19.53 30.43 -2.15
N LEU A 290 -19.20 29.32 -1.47
CA LEU A 290 -19.96 28.84 -0.31
C LEU A 290 -19.99 29.90 0.81
N ASN A 291 -18.85 30.54 1.09
CA ASN A 291 -18.77 31.58 2.10
C ASN A 291 -19.63 32.81 1.73
N LEU A 292 -19.59 33.24 0.47
CA LEU A 292 -20.39 34.37 0.00
C LEU A 292 -21.90 34.06 0.02
N ILE A 293 -22.32 32.84 -0.36
CA ILE A 293 -23.72 32.43 -0.29
C ILE A 293 -24.24 32.49 1.15
N VAL A 294 -23.49 31.95 2.12
CA VAL A 294 -23.89 32.01 3.54
C VAL A 294 -23.97 33.46 4.03
N LYS A 295 -22.97 34.30 3.67
CA LYS A 295 -22.96 35.72 4.07
C LYS A 295 -24.11 36.51 3.46
N GLN A 296 -24.44 36.27 2.19
CA GLN A 296 -25.50 36.99 1.49
C GLN A 296 -26.91 36.55 1.91
N TYR A 297 -27.08 35.34 2.45
CA TYR A 297 -28.40 34.80 2.84
C TYR A 297 -29.24 35.78 3.69
N SER A 298 -28.65 36.46 4.67
CA SER A 298 -29.37 37.41 5.54
C SER A 298 -29.30 38.86 5.08
N GLN A 299 -28.63 39.15 3.96
CA GLN A 299 -28.50 40.52 3.47
C GLN A 299 -29.76 40.94 2.69
N PRO A 300 -30.24 42.19 2.84
CA PRO A 300 -31.36 42.72 2.07
C PRO A 300 -30.91 43.15 0.66
N THR A 301 -30.20 42.29 -0.05
CA THR A 301 -29.71 42.51 -1.41
C THR A 301 -30.48 41.65 -2.40
N GLY A 302 -30.42 41.97 -3.70
CA GLY A 302 -31.01 41.12 -4.74
C GLY A 302 -30.47 39.69 -4.72
N LEU A 303 -29.16 39.53 -4.52
CA LEU A 303 -28.51 38.22 -4.34
C LEU A 303 -29.02 37.49 -3.09
N GLY A 304 -29.12 38.20 -1.95
CA GLY A 304 -29.65 37.61 -0.71
C GLY A 304 -31.09 37.14 -0.86
N GLU A 305 -31.91 37.92 -1.59
CA GLU A 305 -33.29 37.56 -1.90
C GLU A 305 -33.38 36.33 -2.81
N GLU A 306 -32.57 36.25 -3.87
CA GLU A 306 -32.51 35.09 -4.75
C GLU A 306 -32.08 33.81 -3.99
N ILE A 307 -31.11 33.93 -3.08
CA ILE A 307 -30.68 32.84 -2.21
C ILE A 307 -31.84 32.39 -1.30
N ARG A 308 -32.52 33.31 -0.60
CA ARG A 308 -33.66 32.98 0.28
C ARG A 308 -34.81 32.35 -0.49
N GLN A 309 -35.12 32.87 -1.67
CA GLN A 309 -36.14 32.33 -2.56
C GLN A 309 -35.77 30.95 -3.11
N THR A 310 -34.48 30.63 -3.23
CA THR A 310 -34.02 29.29 -3.65
C THR A 310 -34.28 28.26 -2.56
N PHE A 311 -33.95 28.57 -1.31
CA PHE A 311 -34.09 27.62 -0.21
C PHE A 311 -35.47 27.61 0.44
N GLN A 312 -36.24 28.70 0.40
CA GLN A 312 -37.61 28.80 0.98
C GLN A 312 -37.72 28.13 2.36
N PHE A 313 -36.74 28.38 3.23
CA PHE A 313 -36.71 27.74 4.54
C PHE A 313 -37.91 28.18 5.37
N ASN A 314 -38.42 27.28 6.22
CA ASN A 314 -39.49 27.61 7.15
C ASN A 314 -39.06 28.72 8.13
N SER A 315 -40.04 29.31 8.82
CA SER A 315 -39.81 30.44 9.74
C SER A 315 -38.80 30.11 10.84
N LYS A 316 -38.77 28.87 11.35
CA LYS A 316 -37.82 28.46 12.41
C LYS A 316 -36.38 28.45 11.90
N ILE A 317 -36.11 27.80 10.76
CA ILE A 317 -34.76 27.79 10.15
C ILE A 317 -34.35 29.22 9.78
N HIS A 318 -35.25 29.98 9.13
CA HIS A 318 -34.97 31.36 8.73
C HIS A 318 -34.61 32.24 9.95
N HIS A 319 -35.32 32.07 11.06
CA HIS A 319 -35.01 32.75 12.32
C HIS A 319 -33.62 32.35 12.84
N ILE A 320 -33.31 31.06 12.94
CA ILE A 320 -32.00 30.56 13.39
C ILE A 320 -30.87 31.18 12.56
N LEU A 321 -30.96 31.10 11.23
CA LEU A 321 -29.93 31.63 10.31
C LEU A 321 -29.74 33.14 10.47
N THR A 322 -30.83 33.89 10.61
CA THR A 322 -30.79 35.35 10.78
C THR A 322 -30.18 35.72 12.12
N GLN A 323 -30.57 35.05 13.22
CA GLN A 323 -30.02 35.32 14.53
C GLN A 323 -28.54 34.94 14.64
N LEU A 324 -28.10 33.85 14.00
CA LEU A 324 -26.68 33.49 13.92
C LEU A 324 -25.86 34.56 13.20
N ASN A 325 -26.39 35.15 12.12
CA ASN A 325 -25.69 36.22 11.42
C ASN A 325 -25.58 37.52 12.24
N ILE A 326 -26.52 37.75 13.17
CA ILE A 326 -26.47 38.89 14.11
C ILE A 326 -25.48 38.62 15.25
N HIS A 327 -25.63 37.49 15.93
CA HIS A 327 -24.91 37.20 17.18
C HIS A 327 -23.51 36.57 16.96
N ARG A 328 -23.33 35.84 15.86
CA ARG A 328 -22.09 35.14 15.47
C ARG A 328 -21.64 35.57 14.07
N SER A 329 -21.34 36.87 13.93
CA SER A 329 -20.93 37.46 12.66
C SER A 329 -19.58 36.97 12.15
N ASP A 330 -18.65 36.63 13.06
CA ASP A 330 -17.41 35.93 12.72
C ASP A 330 -17.69 34.42 12.66
N PHE A 331 -17.81 33.88 11.45
CA PHE A 331 -18.07 32.47 11.21
C PHE A 331 -17.11 31.89 10.19
N GLN A 332 -16.89 30.58 10.33
CA GLN A 332 -16.15 29.78 9.37
C GLN A 332 -17.02 28.62 8.93
N ILE A 333 -16.80 28.14 7.70
CA ILE A 333 -17.62 27.06 7.12
C ILE A 333 -17.50 25.77 7.95
N GLY A 334 -16.32 25.49 8.50
CA GLY A 334 -16.01 24.23 9.17
C GLY A 334 -15.67 23.13 8.16
N THR A 335 -16.05 21.90 8.48
CA THR A 335 -15.84 20.73 7.61
C THR A 335 -16.91 20.68 6.51
N TYR A 336 -16.50 20.33 5.29
CA TYR A 336 -17.43 20.03 4.21
C TYR A 336 -16.78 19.05 3.24
N ARG A 337 -17.59 18.13 2.72
CA ARG A 337 -17.13 17.04 1.88
C ARG A 337 -17.92 16.98 0.57
N PRO A 338 -17.41 17.59 -0.51
CA PRO A 338 -17.96 17.39 -1.83
C PRO A 338 -17.77 15.94 -2.31
N ASP A 339 -18.86 15.31 -2.74
CA ASP A 339 -18.81 13.96 -3.31
C ASP A 339 -18.63 14.06 -4.83
N ILE A 340 -17.60 13.38 -5.34
CA ILE A 340 -17.12 13.47 -6.73
C ILE A 340 -17.48 12.19 -7.49
N ILE A 341 -18.21 12.36 -8.59
CA ILE A 341 -18.45 11.31 -9.59
C ILE A 341 -17.35 11.41 -10.64
N PHE A 342 -16.72 10.28 -10.95
CA PHE A 342 -15.81 10.17 -12.08
C PHE A 342 -16.62 9.87 -13.33
N GLY A 343 -17.09 10.92 -14.01
CA GLY A 343 -17.89 10.82 -15.22
C GLY A 343 -17.05 10.47 -16.45
N HIS A 344 -17.66 9.99 -17.52
CA HIS A 344 -16.96 9.80 -18.79
C HIS A 344 -16.48 11.14 -19.36
N GLY A 345 -15.22 11.19 -19.80
CA GLY A 345 -14.60 12.38 -20.38
C GLY A 345 -13.10 12.17 -20.57
N ASN A 346 -12.40 13.15 -21.14
CA ASN A 346 -10.99 13.03 -21.51
C ASN A 346 -10.06 13.95 -20.71
N LEU A 347 -10.52 14.49 -19.58
CA LEU A 347 -9.77 15.49 -18.83
C LEU A 347 -8.62 14.87 -18.03
N PHE A 348 -8.87 13.72 -17.39
CA PHE A 348 -7.89 12.99 -16.59
C PHE A 348 -7.95 11.50 -16.87
N LYS A 349 -6.98 10.73 -16.37
CA LYS A 349 -6.96 9.27 -16.46
C LYS A 349 -6.73 8.62 -15.10
N ILE A 350 -7.49 7.56 -14.81
CA ILE A 350 -7.25 6.67 -13.66
C ILE A 350 -6.34 5.53 -14.13
N ASN A 351 -5.32 5.22 -13.36
CA ASN A 351 -4.33 4.18 -13.70
C ASN A 351 -3.63 4.40 -15.05
N GLY A 352 -3.64 5.64 -15.57
CA GLY A 352 -3.16 5.98 -16.92
C GLY A 352 -4.02 5.44 -18.07
N ILE A 353 -5.16 4.79 -17.78
CA ILE A 353 -5.95 4.03 -18.76
C ILE A 353 -7.37 4.58 -18.88
N TYR A 354 -8.09 4.71 -17.76
CA TYR A 354 -9.52 5.03 -17.78
C TYR A 354 -9.72 6.54 -17.81
N SER A 355 -10.09 7.07 -18.97
CA SER A 355 -10.34 8.50 -19.14
C SER A 355 -11.63 8.91 -18.41
N PHE A 356 -11.56 10.03 -17.68
CA PHE A 356 -12.70 10.55 -16.93
C PHE A 356 -12.70 12.08 -16.87
N GLN A 357 -13.84 12.63 -16.47
CA GLN A 357 -14.03 14.02 -16.08
C GLN A 357 -14.77 14.08 -14.74
N PRO A 358 -14.22 14.76 -13.72
CA PRO A 358 -14.86 14.85 -12.41
C PRO A 358 -16.13 15.71 -12.46
N LYS A 359 -17.14 15.32 -11.69
CA LYS A 359 -18.36 16.08 -11.43
C LYS A 359 -18.68 16.04 -9.95
N MET A 360 -19.03 17.17 -9.35
CA MET A 360 -19.45 17.26 -7.95
C MET A 360 -20.97 17.12 -7.88
N CYS A 361 -21.51 16.13 -7.17
CA CYS A 361 -22.95 15.85 -7.20
C CYS A 361 -23.69 16.22 -5.90
N GLU A 362 -22.98 16.33 -4.79
CA GLU A 362 -23.48 16.79 -3.50
C GLU A 362 -22.35 17.36 -2.64
N ILE A 363 -22.70 18.12 -1.59
CA ILE A 363 -21.77 18.58 -0.56
C ILE A 363 -22.32 18.14 0.81
N ASN A 364 -21.56 17.28 1.48
CA ASN A 364 -21.91 16.78 2.80
C ASN A 364 -21.33 17.68 3.90
N THR A 365 -22.20 18.26 4.75
CA THR A 365 -21.76 19.16 5.84
C THR A 365 -22.37 18.82 7.20
N ARG A 366 -23.19 17.76 7.29
CA ARG A 366 -23.92 17.40 8.52
C ARG A 366 -23.07 16.74 9.59
N PHE A 367 -22.13 15.91 9.18
CA PHE A 367 -21.35 15.02 10.06
C PHE A 367 -19.86 15.35 9.90
N PRO A 368 -19.28 16.15 10.82
CA PRO A 368 -18.04 16.86 10.54
C PRO A 368 -16.85 15.97 10.17
N PHE A 369 -16.71 14.82 10.84
CA PHE A 369 -15.57 13.93 10.63
C PHE A 369 -15.87 12.76 9.69
N ASN A 370 -17.05 12.68 9.08
CA ASN A 370 -17.44 11.50 8.30
C ASN A 370 -16.50 11.22 7.11
N GLY A 371 -15.67 10.19 7.27
CA GLY A 371 -14.69 9.69 6.30
C GLY A 371 -13.30 10.33 6.38
N TYR A 372 -13.08 11.30 7.27
CA TYR A 372 -11.81 12.00 7.46
C TYR A 372 -10.73 11.11 8.10
N PHE A 373 -11.04 10.36 9.15
CA PHE A 373 -10.09 9.47 9.85
C PHE A 373 -9.70 8.28 8.98
N LEU A 374 -10.68 7.64 8.33
CA LEU A 374 -10.37 6.53 7.42
C LEU A 374 -9.52 7.02 6.23
N SER A 375 -9.84 8.19 5.66
CA SER A 375 -9.03 8.75 4.58
C SER A 375 -7.64 9.15 5.04
N ALA A 376 -7.49 9.72 6.24
CA ALA A 376 -6.18 10.00 6.84
C ALA A 376 -5.34 8.74 6.96
N SER A 377 -5.89 7.67 7.53
CA SER A 377 -5.20 6.39 7.68
C SER A 377 -4.82 5.76 6.33
N LEU A 378 -5.71 5.80 5.32
CA LEU A 378 -5.44 5.23 4.01
C LEU A 378 -4.42 6.04 3.20
N CYS A 379 -4.35 7.35 3.39
CA CYS A 379 -3.59 8.25 2.50
C CYS A 379 -2.26 8.73 3.11
N SER A 380 -2.00 8.55 4.41
CA SER A 380 -0.81 9.07 5.09
C SER A 380 0.50 8.29 4.87
N THR A 381 0.52 7.25 4.02
CA THR A 381 1.58 6.22 4.02
C THR A 381 2.94 6.60 3.37
N ASP A 382 3.14 7.83 2.89
CA ASP A 382 4.38 8.25 2.20
C ASP A 382 4.66 9.76 2.40
N ASP A 383 5.47 10.11 3.40
CA ASP A 383 5.73 11.51 3.79
C ASP A 383 6.46 12.37 2.73
N GLN A 384 7.01 11.75 1.69
CA GLN A 384 7.63 12.48 0.58
C GLN A 384 6.62 12.93 -0.49
N ASN A 385 5.37 12.46 -0.40
CA ASN A 385 4.30 12.83 -1.32
C ASN A 385 3.44 13.97 -0.74
N ARG A 386 3.29 15.08 -1.47
CA ARG A 386 2.48 16.25 -1.07
C ARG A 386 1.05 15.86 -0.68
N PHE A 387 0.44 14.91 -1.38
CA PHE A 387 -0.89 14.41 -1.07
C PHE A 387 -0.91 13.69 0.28
N SER A 388 -0.02 12.72 0.49
CA SER A 388 0.04 11.96 1.72
C SER A 388 0.35 12.83 2.94
N LYS A 389 1.24 13.83 2.78
CA LYS A 389 1.60 14.78 3.83
C LYS A 389 0.42 15.66 4.28
N LYS A 390 -0.52 15.97 3.38
CA LYS A 390 -1.77 16.66 3.77
C LYS A 390 -2.63 15.77 4.66
N TYR A 391 -2.67 14.46 4.39
CA TYR A 391 -3.45 13.49 5.15
C TYR A 391 -2.83 13.09 6.49
N SER A 392 -1.50 13.03 6.61
CA SER A 392 -0.83 12.69 7.87
C SER A 392 -1.17 13.68 8.99
N ASN A 393 -1.31 14.98 8.65
CA ASN A 393 -1.64 16.03 9.61
C ASN A 393 -3.12 16.48 9.55
N LEU A 394 -3.98 15.78 8.83
CA LEU A 394 -5.35 16.24 8.53
C LEU A 394 -6.19 16.45 9.80
N ILE A 395 -6.20 15.47 10.71
CA ILE A 395 -7.01 15.53 11.93
C ILE A 395 -6.52 16.66 12.86
N GLU A 396 -5.21 16.78 13.00
CA GLU A 396 -4.58 17.82 13.83
C GLU A 396 -4.84 19.21 13.30
N THR A 397 -4.78 19.36 11.98
CA THR A 397 -5.09 20.61 11.29
C THR A 397 -6.53 21.02 11.55
N ILE A 398 -7.49 20.09 11.45
CA ILE A 398 -8.90 20.38 11.74
C ILE A 398 -9.09 20.78 13.20
N ILE A 399 -8.54 20.04 14.16
CA ILE A 399 -8.67 20.35 15.59
C ILE A 399 -8.11 21.74 15.91
N LYS A 400 -6.91 22.03 15.40
CA LYS A 400 -6.23 23.33 15.60
C LYS A 400 -7.05 24.48 15.01
N LEU A 401 -7.52 24.34 13.77
CA LEU A 401 -8.27 25.40 13.08
C LEU A 401 -9.71 25.54 13.61
N SER A 402 -10.26 24.48 14.22
CA SER A 402 -11.56 24.54 14.94
C SER A 402 -11.47 25.34 16.24
N LYS A 403 -10.26 25.73 16.69
CA LYS A 403 -10.03 26.47 17.95
C LYS A 403 -10.57 25.74 19.19
N PHE A 404 -10.59 24.41 19.17
CA PHE A 404 -10.95 23.63 20.35
C PHE A 404 -9.91 23.79 21.45
N ASP A 405 -10.37 23.87 22.70
CA ASP A 405 -9.52 23.89 23.88
C ASP A 405 -9.14 22.45 24.23
N ILE A 406 -7.92 22.04 23.84
CA ILE A 406 -7.38 20.71 24.08
C ILE A 406 -7.19 20.38 25.56
N LYS A 407 -7.31 21.37 26.46
CA LYS A 407 -7.21 21.16 27.91
C LYS A 407 -8.57 20.91 28.57
N LYS A 408 -9.66 20.96 27.81
CA LYS A 408 -11.03 20.76 28.29
C LYS A 408 -11.65 19.50 27.68
N PRO A 409 -12.69 18.93 28.33
CA PRO A 409 -13.52 17.90 27.73
C PRO A 409 -14.05 18.29 26.35
N MET A 410 -14.20 17.28 25.49
CA MET A 410 -14.91 17.40 24.22
C MET A 410 -16.26 16.73 24.33
N PHE A 411 -17.28 17.33 23.74
CA PHE A 411 -18.62 16.75 23.70
C PHE A 411 -19.04 16.50 22.26
N VAL A 412 -19.85 15.47 22.02
CA VAL A 412 -20.47 15.22 20.73
C VAL A 412 -21.96 15.07 20.93
N LEU A 413 -22.73 15.97 20.33
CA LEU A 413 -24.18 15.86 20.33
C LEU A 413 -24.58 14.86 19.25
N LYS A 414 -25.22 13.76 19.64
CA LYS A 414 -25.48 12.61 18.76
C LYS A 414 -26.76 11.89 19.17
N SER A 415 -27.56 11.44 18.20
CA SER A 415 -28.70 10.56 18.47
C SER A 415 -28.90 9.50 17.36
N LYS A 416 -29.57 9.80 16.25
CA LYS A 416 -29.88 8.79 15.21
C LYS A 416 -28.70 8.24 14.41
N GLU A 417 -27.76 9.10 14.00
CA GLU A 417 -26.66 8.69 13.13
C GLU A 417 -25.70 7.77 13.88
N HIS A 418 -25.27 6.64 13.28
CA HIS A 418 -24.25 5.77 13.89
C HIS A 418 -22.87 6.44 13.88
N GLY A 419 -22.44 7.01 12.74
CA GLY A 419 -21.19 7.77 12.60
C GLY A 419 -19.93 6.96 12.89
N TYR A 420 -19.22 6.48 11.87
CA TYR A 420 -18.00 5.69 12.09
C TYR A 420 -16.85 6.55 12.66
N ASP A 421 -16.45 7.59 11.94
CA ASP A 421 -15.26 8.39 12.30
C ASP A 421 -15.39 9.17 13.60
N ILE A 422 -16.62 9.44 14.07
CA ILE A 422 -16.79 10.15 15.35
C ILE A 422 -16.38 9.27 16.54
N HIS A 423 -16.48 7.95 16.43
CA HIS A 423 -15.93 7.01 17.41
C HIS A 423 -14.40 6.98 17.37
N LEU A 424 -13.81 7.04 16.17
CA LEU A 424 -12.35 7.17 16.04
C LEU A 424 -11.85 8.51 16.59
N PHE A 425 -12.60 9.59 16.38
CA PHE A 425 -12.32 10.89 16.97
C PHE A 425 -12.38 10.84 18.50
N GLN A 426 -13.38 10.16 19.09
CA GLN A 426 -13.48 9.97 20.53
C GLN A 426 -12.25 9.26 21.10
N GLN A 427 -11.83 8.17 20.47
CA GLN A 427 -10.61 7.45 20.84
C GLN A 427 -9.39 8.36 20.71
N TYR A 428 -9.25 9.04 19.57
CA TYR A 428 -8.13 9.94 19.29
C TYR A 428 -8.02 11.07 20.30
N TRP A 429 -9.12 11.79 20.57
CA TRP A 429 -9.15 12.90 21.52
C TRP A 429 -8.78 12.43 22.94
N THR A 430 -9.41 11.35 23.40
CA THR A 430 -9.20 10.81 24.75
C THR A 430 -7.76 10.35 24.94
N LYS A 431 -7.19 9.66 23.93
CA LYS A 431 -5.81 9.17 23.99
C LYS A 431 -4.78 10.30 23.86
N LYS A 432 -4.97 11.23 22.92
CA LYS A 432 -3.97 12.25 22.60
C LYS A 432 -3.92 13.39 23.60
N TYR A 433 -5.06 13.81 24.13
CA TYR A 433 -5.14 14.98 25.00
C TYR A 433 -5.39 14.63 26.46
N SER A 434 -5.59 13.35 26.79
CA SER A 434 -5.96 12.90 28.14
C SER A 434 -7.19 13.64 28.69
N GLN A 435 -8.08 14.08 27.80
CA GLN A 435 -9.34 14.74 28.12
C GLN A 435 -10.50 13.85 27.70
N PRO A 436 -11.60 13.79 28.46
CA PRO A 436 -12.74 12.97 28.08
C PRO A 436 -13.40 13.52 26.80
N CYS A 437 -13.80 12.62 25.90
CA CYS A 437 -14.69 12.91 24.78
C CYS A 437 -16.01 12.17 25.00
N LEU A 438 -17.10 12.90 25.25
CA LEU A 438 -18.37 12.36 25.73
C LEU A 438 -19.48 12.54 24.68
N PHE A 439 -20.24 11.49 24.44
CA PHE A 439 -21.43 11.56 23.59
C PHE A 439 -22.64 11.93 24.43
N ILE A 440 -23.43 12.88 23.94
CA ILE A 440 -24.60 13.41 24.61
C ILE A 440 -25.80 13.30 23.67
N ASP A 441 -26.85 12.64 24.14
CA ASP A 441 -28.15 12.71 23.45
C ASP A 441 -28.75 14.10 23.68
N PRO A 442 -29.26 14.79 22.64
CA PRO A 442 -29.84 16.14 22.80
C PRO A 442 -30.88 16.28 23.91
N LYS A 443 -31.61 15.21 24.27
CA LYS A 443 -32.60 15.23 25.35
C LYS A 443 -31.96 15.38 26.74
N GLN A 444 -30.67 15.04 26.87
CA GLN A 444 -29.89 15.17 28.10
C GLN A 444 -29.39 16.59 28.34
N LEU A 445 -29.56 17.50 27.37
CA LEU A 445 -29.14 18.89 27.53
C LEU A 445 -30.09 19.64 28.50
N LYS A 446 -29.49 20.42 29.40
CA LYS A 446 -30.18 21.43 30.20
C LYS A 446 -29.44 22.77 30.10
N VAL A 447 -30.17 23.85 30.33
CA VAL A 447 -29.61 25.20 30.43
C VAL A 447 -29.70 25.65 31.88
N GLU A 448 -28.58 26.13 32.43
CA GLU A 448 -28.50 26.73 33.76
C GLU A 448 -27.55 27.93 33.69
N ASN A 449 -27.94 29.08 34.22
CA ASN A 449 -27.12 30.31 34.22
C ASN A 449 -26.52 30.65 32.85
N GLU A 450 -27.33 30.58 31.79
CA GLU A 450 -26.93 30.84 30.39
C GLU A 450 -25.82 29.93 29.86
N LYS A 451 -25.62 28.77 30.49
CA LYS A 451 -24.66 27.74 30.06
C LYS A 451 -25.36 26.42 29.80
N LEU A 452 -24.76 25.65 28.91
CA LEU A 452 -25.25 24.33 28.53
C LEU A 452 -24.61 23.27 29.44
N PHE A 453 -25.41 22.34 29.95
CA PHE A 453 -24.94 21.24 30.79
C PHE A 453 -25.51 19.91 30.33
N ASP A 454 -24.77 18.84 30.60
CA ASP A 454 -25.31 17.47 30.59
C ASP A 454 -26.07 17.19 31.89
N LYS A 455 -27.34 16.79 31.79
CA LYS A 455 -28.17 16.38 32.94
C LYS A 455 -27.59 15.21 33.71
N THR A 456 -26.84 14.33 33.05
CA THR A 456 -26.38 13.05 33.63
C THR A 456 -25.12 13.25 34.46
N THR A 457 -24.12 13.91 33.89
CA THR A 457 -22.81 14.12 34.55
C THR A 457 -22.70 15.47 35.25
N ASN A 458 -23.61 16.41 34.97
CA ASN A 458 -23.54 17.81 35.39
C ASN A 458 -22.30 18.57 34.87
N TYR A 459 -21.63 18.07 33.83
CA TYR A 459 -20.54 18.80 33.18
C TYR A 459 -21.07 20.00 32.39
N SER A 460 -20.36 21.12 32.51
CA SER A 460 -20.56 22.31 31.66
C SER A 460 -20.02 22.03 30.26
N ILE A 461 -20.85 22.26 29.25
CA ILE A 461 -20.52 22.05 27.84
C ILE A 461 -20.05 23.38 27.26
N GLU A 462 -18.74 23.49 27.04
CA GLU A 462 -18.10 24.68 26.47
C GLU A 462 -17.68 24.50 25.01
N GLN A 463 -17.53 23.25 24.58
CA GLN A 463 -17.21 22.92 23.20
C GLN A 463 -17.84 21.60 22.77
N PHE A 464 -18.36 21.52 21.54
CA PHE A 464 -18.93 20.27 21.05
C PHE A 464 -18.89 20.10 19.53
N ILE A 465 -19.08 18.87 19.09
CA ILE A 465 -19.29 18.49 17.69
C ILE A 465 -20.76 18.15 17.49
N LEU A 466 -21.37 18.67 16.43
CA LEU A 466 -22.74 18.34 16.01
C LEU A 466 -22.72 17.13 15.08
N GLU A 467 -23.16 15.98 15.59
CA GLU A 467 -23.38 14.75 14.83
C GLU A 467 -24.88 14.44 14.78
N LEU A 468 -25.68 15.43 14.36
CA LEU A 468 -27.14 15.41 14.34
C LEU A 468 -27.70 15.63 12.93
N HIS A 469 -28.83 14.99 12.64
CA HIS A 469 -29.66 15.32 11.49
C HIS A 469 -30.39 16.66 11.69
N GLN A 470 -30.78 17.31 10.59
CA GLN A 470 -31.38 18.64 10.64
C GLN A 470 -32.73 18.67 11.37
N ASP A 471 -33.52 17.59 11.28
CA ASP A 471 -34.77 17.45 12.03
C ASP A 471 -34.51 17.32 13.54
N GLU A 472 -33.42 16.67 13.95
CA GLU A 472 -33.00 16.60 15.36
C GLU A 472 -32.57 17.97 15.89
N ILE A 473 -31.87 18.77 15.07
CA ILE A 473 -31.51 20.16 15.41
C ILE A 473 -32.78 21.02 15.59
N LEU A 474 -33.79 20.85 14.74
CA LEU A 474 -35.05 21.59 14.85
C LEU A 474 -35.91 21.16 16.03
N GLN A 475 -35.68 19.96 16.59
CA GLN A 475 -36.33 19.46 17.79
C GLN A 475 -35.67 19.94 19.09
N LEU A 476 -34.51 20.60 19.03
CA LEU A 476 -33.93 21.27 20.18
C LEU A 476 -34.90 22.32 20.73
N SER A 477 -34.94 22.46 22.06
CA SER A 477 -35.74 23.50 22.71
C SER A 477 -35.24 24.89 22.31
N ASP A 478 -36.14 25.86 22.30
CA ASP A 478 -35.79 27.24 21.94
C ASP A 478 -34.74 27.81 22.91
N GLU A 479 -34.78 27.43 24.19
CA GLU A 479 -33.76 27.78 25.19
C GLU A 479 -32.36 27.28 24.82
N ILE A 480 -32.22 26.03 24.39
CA ILE A 480 -30.92 25.47 23.96
C ILE A 480 -30.45 26.16 22.67
N LEU A 481 -31.35 26.35 21.71
CA LEU A 481 -31.02 27.04 20.46
C LEU A 481 -30.57 28.48 20.71
N GLU A 482 -31.22 29.19 21.64
CA GLU A 482 -30.80 30.53 22.03
C GLU A 482 -29.39 30.56 22.61
N ILE A 483 -29.00 29.60 23.46
CA ILE A 483 -27.62 29.48 23.95
C ILE A 483 -26.64 29.22 22.80
N ILE A 484 -26.94 28.27 21.90
CA ILE A 484 -26.10 27.97 20.74
C ILE A 484 -25.91 29.22 19.86
N ILE A 485 -26.95 30.04 19.70
CA ILE A 485 -26.93 31.23 18.87
C ILE A 485 -26.21 32.40 19.54
N LYS A 486 -26.54 32.71 20.80
CA LYS A 486 -26.14 33.96 21.47
C LYS A 486 -24.85 33.85 22.28
N ASN A 487 -24.50 32.65 22.79
CA ASN A 487 -23.30 32.48 23.61
C ASN A 487 -22.05 32.33 22.72
N ASN A 488 -21.30 33.42 22.53
CA ASN A 488 -20.08 33.41 21.71
C ASN A 488 -18.89 32.67 22.31
N GLN A 489 -18.95 32.27 23.59
CA GLN A 489 -17.90 31.45 24.22
C GLN A 489 -18.06 29.96 23.89
N LEU A 490 -19.25 29.54 23.45
CA LEU A 490 -19.55 28.16 23.10
C LEU A 490 -19.01 27.81 21.71
N ASN A 491 -17.95 27.00 21.66
CA ASN A 491 -17.31 26.61 20.40
C ASN A 491 -17.92 25.32 19.85
N TYR A 492 -18.30 25.27 18.57
CA TYR A 492 -18.80 24.02 18.00
C TYR A 492 -18.56 23.93 16.50
N ILE A 493 -18.52 22.69 16.00
CA ILE A 493 -18.48 22.40 14.56
C ILE A 493 -19.53 21.35 14.19
N ASN A 494 -20.18 21.41 13.05
CA ASN A 494 -20.19 22.53 12.09
C ASN A 494 -21.18 23.61 12.49
N ASP A 495 -20.97 24.84 11.99
CA ASP A 495 -21.94 25.94 12.15
C ASP A 495 -23.31 25.56 11.55
N LEU A 496 -24.41 25.94 12.21
CA LEU A 496 -25.75 25.62 11.72
C LEU A 496 -26.04 26.23 10.35
N ARG A 497 -25.42 27.37 9.99
CA ARG A 497 -25.51 27.95 8.64
C ARG A 497 -24.91 27.03 7.59
N THR A 498 -23.76 26.41 7.90
CA THR A 498 -23.13 25.40 7.05
C THR A 498 -24.03 24.17 6.89
N ILE A 499 -24.64 23.70 7.99
CA ILE A 499 -25.49 22.50 7.97
C ILE A 499 -26.78 22.76 7.16
N PHE A 500 -27.51 23.85 7.44
CA PHE A 500 -28.79 24.11 6.78
C PHE A 500 -28.64 24.58 5.33
N ILE A 501 -27.69 25.47 5.03
CA ILE A 501 -27.55 26.06 3.69
C ILE A 501 -26.72 25.15 2.78
N LEU A 502 -25.54 24.71 3.25
CA LEU A 502 -24.55 24.10 2.35
C LEU A 502 -24.77 22.60 2.12
N HIS A 503 -25.54 21.92 2.98
CA HIS A 503 -25.94 20.54 2.74
C HIS A 503 -27.14 20.41 1.79
N ASP A 504 -27.95 21.46 1.67
CA ASP A 504 -29.20 21.41 0.92
C ASP A 504 -28.92 21.36 -0.58
N LYS A 505 -29.40 20.32 -1.27
CA LYS A 505 -29.10 20.11 -2.69
C LYS A 505 -29.65 21.19 -3.61
N ARG A 506 -30.60 22.02 -3.17
CA ARG A 506 -31.05 23.20 -3.94
C ARG A 506 -29.92 24.22 -4.12
N LEU A 507 -28.87 24.17 -3.29
CA LEU A 507 -27.62 24.91 -3.53
C LEU A 507 -27.09 24.65 -4.95
N PHE A 508 -27.22 23.44 -5.48
CA PHE A 508 -26.71 23.10 -6.80
C PHE A 508 -27.42 23.85 -7.93
N SER A 509 -28.67 24.31 -7.75
CA SER A 509 -29.31 25.16 -8.77
C SER A 509 -28.66 26.54 -8.85
N LEU A 510 -28.13 27.05 -7.73
CA LEU A 510 -27.31 28.27 -7.71
C LEU A 510 -25.92 28.02 -8.30
N LEU A 511 -25.27 26.91 -7.91
CA LEU A 511 -23.93 26.56 -8.39
C LEU A 511 -23.88 26.24 -9.89
N SER A 512 -24.98 25.73 -10.49
CA SER A 512 -25.08 25.53 -11.94
C SER A 512 -25.51 26.79 -12.71
N ASN A 513 -25.88 27.87 -12.04
CA ASN A 513 -26.33 29.12 -12.67
C ASN A 513 -25.15 30.08 -12.89
N GLN A 514 -24.67 30.16 -14.13
CA GLN A 514 -23.55 31.02 -14.51
C GLN A 514 -23.81 32.52 -14.25
N GLN A 515 -25.05 32.99 -14.45
CA GLN A 515 -25.40 34.39 -14.23
C GLN A 515 -25.36 34.74 -12.74
N PHE A 516 -25.89 33.86 -11.89
CA PHE A 516 -25.83 34.01 -10.45
C PHE A 516 -24.37 34.02 -9.96
N LEU A 517 -23.54 33.07 -10.41
CA LEU A 517 -22.13 33.03 -10.02
C LEU A 517 -21.35 34.26 -10.47
N TYR A 518 -21.63 34.76 -11.69
CA TYR A 518 -21.03 36.00 -12.18
C TYR A 518 -21.42 37.19 -11.29
N ALA A 519 -22.70 37.32 -10.92
CA ALA A 519 -23.18 38.37 -10.03
C ALA A 519 -22.60 38.24 -8.60
N LEU A 520 -22.40 37.01 -8.11
CA LEU A 520 -21.85 36.74 -6.78
C LEU A 520 -20.35 37.04 -6.70
N LEU A 521 -19.58 36.67 -7.73
CA LEU A 521 -18.11 36.77 -7.73
C LEU A 521 -17.57 38.03 -8.41
N ASN A 522 -18.40 38.72 -9.19
CA ASN A 522 -17.99 39.75 -10.16
C ASN A 522 -16.96 39.24 -11.18
N ASN A 523 -16.99 37.94 -11.51
CA ASN A 523 -16.10 37.31 -12.49
C ASN A 523 -16.72 36.00 -13.02
N SER A 524 -16.40 35.61 -14.26
CA SER A 524 -16.79 34.33 -14.87
C SER A 524 -15.74 33.26 -14.61
N HIS A 525 -16.18 32.02 -14.31
CA HIS A 525 -15.27 30.89 -14.14
C HIS A 525 -15.85 29.59 -14.75
N ASP A 526 -15.68 29.45 -16.07
CA ASP A 526 -16.30 28.37 -16.84
C ASP A 526 -15.91 26.98 -16.35
N GLN A 527 -14.64 26.79 -15.99
CA GLN A 527 -14.13 25.50 -15.49
C GLN A 527 -14.83 25.02 -14.21
N PHE A 528 -15.24 25.95 -13.33
CA PHE A 528 -15.94 25.59 -12.10
C PHE A 528 -17.37 25.18 -12.42
N THR A 529 -18.06 25.93 -13.29
CA THR A 529 -19.44 25.59 -13.69
C THR A 529 -19.50 24.23 -14.40
N GLN A 530 -18.46 23.86 -15.15
CA GLN A 530 -18.34 22.52 -15.75
C GLN A 530 -18.17 21.40 -14.72
N LEU A 531 -17.72 21.67 -13.49
CA LEU A 531 -17.65 20.68 -12.42
C LEU A 531 -19.04 20.36 -11.84
N ILE A 532 -20.01 21.25 -12.03
CA ILE A 532 -21.34 21.18 -11.41
C ILE A 532 -22.38 20.65 -12.41
N PRO A 533 -23.08 19.54 -12.11
CA PRO A 533 -24.21 19.06 -12.92
C PRO A 533 -25.36 20.06 -12.92
N ILE A 534 -26.02 20.20 -14.07
CA ILE A 534 -27.20 21.08 -14.21
C ILE A 534 -28.27 20.64 -13.21
N THR A 535 -28.79 21.58 -12.43
CA THR A 535 -29.76 21.29 -11.36
C THR A 535 -30.91 22.29 -11.37
N TYR A 536 -32.13 21.77 -11.25
CA TYR A 536 -33.35 22.56 -11.15
C TYR A 536 -34.17 22.19 -9.92
N ILE A 537 -34.90 23.17 -9.37
CA ILE A 537 -35.88 22.95 -8.31
C ILE A 537 -37.22 22.63 -8.98
N ILE A 538 -37.84 21.49 -8.67
CA ILE A 538 -38.97 20.92 -9.42
C ILE A 538 -40.15 21.90 -9.57
N ASN A 539 -40.48 22.62 -8.50
CA ASN A 539 -41.59 23.58 -8.48
C ASN A 539 -41.30 24.87 -9.26
N LYS A 540 -40.04 25.12 -9.66
CA LYS A 540 -39.64 26.29 -10.46
C LYS A 540 -39.37 25.96 -11.93
N ILE A 541 -39.49 24.70 -12.35
CA ILE A 541 -39.25 24.30 -13.74
C ILE A 541 -40.44 24.73 -14.62
N PRO A 542 -40.22 25.54 -15.67
CA PRO A 542 -41.27 25.85 -16.63
C PRO A 542 -41.80 24.59 -17.35
N HIS A 543 -43.08 24.58 -17.72
CA HIS A 543 -43.73 23.43 -18.37
C HIS A 543 -42.95 22.90 -19.60
N TYR A 544 -42.51 23.78 -20.50
CA TYR A 544 -41.76 23.38 -21.70
C TYR A 544 -40.45 22.64 -21.38
N LEU A 545 -39.79 22.99 -20.26
CA LEU A 545 -38.55 22.35 -19.84
C LEU A 545 -38.83 21.02 -19.14
N LYS A 546 -39.95 20.90 -18.41
CA LYS A 546 -40.42 19.61 -17.87
C LYS A 546 -40.63 18.60 -18.99
N ASP A 547 -41.28 19.00 -20.09
CA ASP A 547 -41.51 18.13 -21.24
C ASP A 547 -40.18 17.66 -21.87
N SER A 548 -39.21 18.55 -22.01
CA SER A 548 -37.86 18.20 -22.49
C SER A 548 -37.12 17.23 -21.55
N ILE A 549 -37.28 17.41 -20.24
CA ILE A 549 -36.69 16.55 -19.21
C ILE A 549 -37.32 15.15 -19.26
N ILE A 550 -38.64 15.05 -19.44
CA ILE A 550 -39.35 13.76 -19.58
C ILE A 550 -38.92 13.01 -20.84
N ASN A 551 -38.82 13.72 -21.96
CA ASN A 551 -38.38 13.14 -23.24
C ASN A 551 -36.95 12.57 -23.18
N ASN A 552 -36.14 13.01 -22.21
CA ASN A 552 -34.77 12.54 -22.00
C ASN A 552 -34.54 12.04 -20.57
N LYS A 553 -35.54 11.39 -19.96
CA LYS A 553 -35.52 11.03 -18.53
C LYS A 553 -34.26 10.24 -18.10
N GLN A 554 -33.66 9.48 -19.02
CA GLN A 554 -32.42 8.74 -18.75
C GLN A 554 -31.23 9.62 -18.32
N ASP A 555 -31.24 10.90 -18.70
CA ASP A 555 -30.17 11.86 -18.42
C ASP A 555 -30.40 12.64 -17.11
N TRP A 556 -31.43 12.28 -16.35
CA TRP A 556 -31.86 13.00 -15.15
C TRP A 556 -32.09 12.06 -13.96
N CYS A 557 -31.89 12.61 -12.77
CA CYS A 557 -32.23 11.98 -11.51
C CYS A 557 -32.98 12.96 -10.62
N ILE A 558 -33.95 12.44 -9.88
CA ILE A 558 -34.76 13.18 -8.91
C ILE A 558 -34.20 12.88 -7.52
N LYS A 559 -33.95 13.94 -6.73
CA LYS A 559 -33.37 13.82 -5.39
C LYS A 559 -34.13 14.69 -4.38
N PRO A 560 -34.37 14.20 -3.15
CA PRO A 560 -34.79 15.07 -2.05
C PRO A 560 -33.66 16.04 -1.66
N ASN A 561 -34.04 17.25 -1.26
CA ASN A 561 -33.13 18.35 -0.90
C ASN A 561 -32.22 18.02 0.30
N SER A 562 -32.75 17.44 1.38
CA SER A 562 -32.05 17.30 2.67
C SER A 562 -31.56 15.89 3.02
N ALA A 563 -31.90 14.86 2.22
CA ALA A 563 -31.48 13.48 2.49
C ALA A 563 -29.99 13.26 2.14
N GLY A 564 -29.35 12.21 2.66
CA GLY A 564 -28.00 11.82 2.26
C GLY A 564 -27.92 10.33 1.91
N LYS A 565 -26.71 9.79 1.75
CA LYS A 565 -26.45 8.35 1.53
C LYS A 565 -27.16 7.74 0.28
N GLY A 566 -27.64 8.56 -0.63
CA GLY A 566 -28.41 8.14 -1.81
C GLY A 566 -29.86 7.72 -1.51
N GLU A 567 -30.40 8.08 -0.34
CA GLU A 567 -31.78 7.78 0.03
C GLU A 567 -32.78 8.50 -0.89
N ASN A 568 -33.80 7.75 -1.35
CA ASN A 568 -34.90 8.23 -2.20
C ASN A 568 -34.44 8.91 -3.51
N VAL A 569 -33.28 8.51 -4.05
CA VAL A 569 -32.86 8.95 -5.39
C VAL A 569 -33.57 8.12 -6.45
N THR A 570 -34.39 8.78 -7.27
CA THR A 570 -35.08 8.13 -8.39
C THR A 570 -34.37 8.44 -9.71
N MET A 571 -33.92 7.40 -10.38
CA MET A 571 -33.29 7.48 -11.70
C MET A 571 -34.36 7.43 -12.78
N GLY A 572 -34.27 8.26 -13.83
CA GLY A 572 -35.24 8.19 -14.94
C GLY A 572 -35.16 6.90 -15.78
N THR A 573 -34.20 6.02 -15.49
CA THR A 573 -34.09 4.66 -16.07
C THR A 573 -34.72 3.56 -15.20
N ASN A 574 -35.22 3.86 -13.99
CA ASN A 574 -35.87 2.86 -13.16
C ASN A 574 -37.29 2.58 -13.70
N ILE A 575 -37.60 1.32 -14.01
CA ILE A 575 -38.93 0.86 -14.42
C ILE A 575 -39.56 0.16 -13.22
N TYR A 576 -40.72 0.64 -12.75
CA TYR A 576 -41.50 -0.04 -11.72
C TYR A 576 -42.71 -0.75 -12.38
N GLN A 577 -42.78 -2.07 -12.23
CA GLN A 577 -43.95 -2.88 -12.61
C GLN A 577 -44.84 -3.06 -11.38
N ILE A 578 -46.11 -2.63 -11.47
CA ILE A 578 -47.14 -2.89 -10.45
C ILE A 578 -48.15 -3.85 -11.07
N GLY A 579 -47.78 -5.13 -11.13
CA GLY A 579 -48.58 -6.19 -11.76
C GLY A 579 -48.21 -6.47 -13.22
N ALA A 580 -48.89 -7.46 -13.81
CA ALA A 580 -48.57 -7.97 -15.16
C ALA A 580 -48.88 -6.96 -16.30
N ASP A 581 -49.82 -6.02 -16.08
CA ASP A 581 -50.39 -5.20 -17.15
C ASP A 581 -50.40 -3.68 -16.88
N VAL A 582 -49.79 -3.18 -15.80
CA VAL A 582 -49.76 -1.73 -15.47
C VAL A 582 -48.34 -1.26 -15.17
N THR A 583 -47.82 -0.36 -16.01
CA THR A 583 -46.60 0.41 -15.75
C THR A 583 -47.00 1.84 -15.38
N LEU A 584 -46.83 2.21 -14.12
CA LEU A 584 -46.96 3.60 -13.69
C LEU A 584 -45.57 4.25 -13.79
N ASP A 585 -45.44 5.34 -14.54
CA ASP A 585 -44.18 6.09 -14.63
C ASP A 585 -44.00 6.95 -13.37
N GLU A 586 -43.67 6.30 -12.25
CA GLU A 586 -43.48 6.95 -10.93
C GLU A 586 -42.55 8.16 -11.00
N TRP A 587 -41.52 8.11 -11.86
CA TRP A 587 -40.60 9.22 -12.07
C TRP A 587 -41.31 10.46 -12.63
N THR A 588 -42.19 10.26 -13.62
CA THR A 588 -43.00 11.33 -14.20
C THR A 588 -44.02 11.84 -13.19
N CYS A 589 -44.66 10.95 -12.42
CA CYS A 589 -45.53 11.35 -11.30
C CYS A 589 -44.78 12.23 -10.29
N GLN A 590 -43.55 11.87 -9.91
CA GLN A 590 -42.72 12.64 -8.99
C GLN A 590 -42.33 14.03 -9.54
N LEU A 591 -42.15 14.17 -10.86
CA LEU A 591 -41.84 15.46 -11.48
C LEU A 591 -43.02 16.46 -11.49
N PHE A 592 -44.26 15.92 -11.48
CA PHE A 592 -45.50 16.71 -11.51
C PHE A 592 -46.19 16.83 -10.16
N ASP A 593 -45.75 16.11 -9.12
CA ASP A 593 -46.34 16.22 -7.79
C ASP A 593 -46.14 17.64 -7.22
N SER A 594 -47.27 18.32 -6.97
CA SER A 594 -47.32 19.67 -6.40
C SER A 594 -46.84 19.72 -4.94
N ASN A 595 -46.76 18.59 -4.24
CA ASN A 595 -46.26 18.51 -2.87
C ASN A 595 -44.72 18.45 -2.79
N HIS A 596 -44.01 18.40 -3.92
CA HIS A 596 -42.55 18.28 -3.99
C HIS A 596 -41.79 19.61 -3.92
N GLU A 597 -42.15 20.51 -3.00
CA GLU A 597 -41.37 21.73 -2.70
C GLU A 597 -39.95 21.43 -2.19
N GLN A 598 -39.69 20.18 -1.80
CA GLN A 598 -38.47 19.70 -1.15
C GLN A 598 -37.57 18.89 -2.11
N TRP A 599 -37.80 18.90 -3.42
CA TRP A 599 -37.07 18.02 -4.36
C TRP A 599 -36.40 18.79 -5.51
N ILE A 600 -35.33 18.21 -6.03
CA ILE A 600 -34.59 18.72 -7.18
C ILE A 600 -34.57 17.68 -8.31
N VAL A 601 -34.43 18.16 -9.53
CA VAL A 601 -34.03 17.38 -10.70
C VAL A 601 -32.60 17.77 -11.05
N GLN A 602 -31.70 16.80 -11.10
CA GLN A 602 -30.29 17.01 -11.40
C GLN A 602 -29.86 16.12 -12.56
N GLN A 603 -28.99 16.65 -13.41
CA GLN A 603 -28.37 15.91 -14.50
C GLN A 603 -27.69 14.65 -13.94
N TYR A 604 -28.05 13.50 -14.50
CA TYR A 604 -27.41 12.24 -14.18
C TYR A 604 -26.04 12.14 -14.87
N ILE A 605 -25.02 11.77 -14.09
CA ILE A 605 -23.67 11.54 -14.58
C ILE A 605 -23.38 10.05 -14.47
N SER A 606 -23.24 9.38 -15.61
CA SER A 606 -22.77 7.99 -15.67
C SER A 606 -21.31 7.92 -15.27
N CYS A 607 -20.99 6.93 -14.44
CA CYS A 607 -19.68 6.80 -13.84
C CYS A 607 -18.79 5.84 -14.65
N VAL A 608 -17.51 6.18 -14.78
CA VAL A 608 -16.48 5.25 -15.23
C VAL A 608 -16.47 4.01 -14.35
N GLN A 609 -16.18 2.85 -14.94
CA GLN A 609 -16.14 1.58 -14.21
C GLN A 609 -14.72 1.07 -14.08
N TYR A 610 -14.38 0.60 -12.89
CA TYR A 610 -13.14 -0.13 -12.60
C TYR A 610 -13.52 -1.52 -12.08
N GLN A 611 -13.04 -2.57 -12.75
CA GLN A 611 -13.41 -3.97 -12.44
C GLN A 611 -14.93 -4.18 -12.36
N SER A 612 -15.67 -3.63 -13.33
CA SER A 612 -17.14 -3.69 -13.39
C SER A 612 -17.86 -3.03 -12.22
N MET A 613 -17.19 -2.18 -11.45
CA MET A 613 -17.80 -1.38 -10.38
C MET A 613 -17.71 0.11 -10.69
N ASN A 614 -18.79 0.84 -10.42
CA ASN A 614 -18.84 2.30 -10.49
C ASN A 614 -18.01 2.91 -9.35
N ILE A 615 -17.34 4.03 -9.61
CA ILE A 615 -16.39 4.64 -8.69
C ILE A 615 -16.75 6.07 -8.30
N SER A 616 -16.64 6.44 -7.03
CA SER A 616 -16.82 7.83 -6.59
C SER A 616 -15.76 8.24 -5.59
N GLY A 617 -15.28 9.47 -5.71
CA GLY A 617 -14.34 10.08 -4.78
C GLY A 617 -15.06 10.94 -3.75
N MET A 618 -14.34 11.24 -2.67
CA MET A 618 -14.76 12.23 -1.67
C MET A 618 -13.65 13.25 -1.51
N LEU A 619 -13.96 14.52 -1.75
CA LEU A 619 -13.04 15.64 -1.56
C LEU A 619 -13.16 16.11 -0.11
N PHE A 620 -12.06 16.15 0.63
CA PHE A 620 -12.07 16.53 2.05
C PHE A 620 -11.61 17.97 2.23
N CYS A 621 -12.47 18.80 2.83
CA CYS A 621 -12.22 20.23 3.00
C CYS A 621 -12.48 20.69 4.44
N PHE A 622 -11.74 21.70 4.90
CA PHE A 622 -12.01 22.37 6.17
C PHE A 622 -11.71 23.85 6.01
N ASN A 623 -12.72 24.70 6.14
CA ASN A 623 -12.59 26.13 5.83
C ASN A 623 -11.94 26.35 4.44
N ASP A 624 -10.84 27.08 4.41
CA ASP A 624 -10.04 27.37 3.23
C ASP A 624 -8.98 26.29 2.90
N GLN A 625 -8.94 25.19 3.65
CA GLN A 625 -8.03 24.07 3.45
C GLN A 625 -8.64 22.94 2.62
N CYS A 626 -7.92 22.50 1.59
CA CYS A 626 -8.24 21.31 0.79
C CYS A 626 -7.22 20.19 1.05
N PHE A 627 -7.70 19.07 1.58
CA PHE A 627 -6.91 17.85 1.75
C PHE A 627 -6.96 16.95 0.50
N ASN A 628 -7.74 17.33 -0.50
CA ASN A 628 -7.91 16.64 -1.78
C ASN A 628 -8.71 15.32 -1.68
N ILE A 629 -8.74 14.51 -2.74
CA ILE A 629 -9.55 13.27 -2.79
C ILE A 629 -9.02 12.22 -1.81
N GLY A 630 -9.83 11.83 -0.83
CA GLY A 630 -9.48 10.79 0.13
C GLY A 630 -9.91 9.41 -0.36
N MET A 631 -10.48 8.58 0.52
CA MET A 631 -10.92 7.24 0.13
C MET A 631 -11.85 7.28 -1.09
N ILE A 632 -11.70 6.30 -1.98
CA ILE A 632 -12.57 6.13 -3.15
C ILE A 632 -13.54 4.99 -2.86
N ARG A 633 -14.82 5.22 -3.13
CA ARG A 633 -15.88 4.23 -2.99
C ARG A 633 -16.09 3.52 -4.32
N MET A 634 -16.31 2.21 -4.26
CA MET A 634 -16.65 1.37 -5.40
C MET A 634 -17.95 0.62 -5.13
N SER A 635 -18.81 0.47 -6.13
CA SER A 635 -20.02 -0.34 -6.00
C SER A 635 -20.46 -0.92 -7.35
N PRO A 636 -20.99 -2.17 -7.39
CA PRO A 636 -21.65 -2.67 -8.60
C PRO A 636 -22.96 -1.91 -8.91
N ASN A 637 -23.54 -1.21 -7.93
CA ASN A 637 -24.78 -0.46 -8.09
C ASN A 637 -24.55 0.90 -8.76
N LYS A 638 -25.57 1.44 -9.43
CA LYS A 638 -25.53 2.80 -10.02
C LYS A 638 -25.33 3.89 -8.98
N ILE A 639 -25.90 3.71 -7.78
CA ILE A 639 -25.67 4.58 -6.62
C ILE A 639 -24.50 4.00 -5.83
N VAL A 640 -23.39 4.74 -5.79
CA VAL A 640 -22.15 4.29 -5.14
C VAL A 640 -22.18 4.61 -3.65
N ASN A 641 -22.51 3.62 -2.81
CA ASN A 641 -22.41 3.73 -1.35
C ASN A 641 -21.78 2.46 -0.74
N ILE A 642 -21.20 2.58 0.46
CA ILE A 642 -20.54 1.48 1.17
C ILE A 642 -21.58 0.59 1.90
N SER A 643 -22.70 1.17 2.32
CA SER A 643 -23.75 0.47 3.07
C SER A 643 -24.41 -0.63 2.24
N ASN A 644 -24.56 -0.46 0.92
CA ASN A 644 -25.27 -1.41 0.06
C ASN A 644 -24.28 -2.25 -0.77
N GLY A 645 -23.32 -2.90 -0.09
CA GLY A 645 -22.36 -3.82 -0.71
C GLY A 645 -21.22 -3.15 -1.48
N GLY A 646 -20.95 -1.87 -1.20
CA GLY A 646 -19.79 -1.17 -1.76
C GLY A 646 -18.49 -1.40 -0.97
N TYR A 647 -17.38 -1.19 -1.66
CA TYR A 647 -16.02 -1.29 -1.15
C TYR A 647 -15.36 0.08 -1.12
N PHE A 648 -14.22 0.19 -0.45
CA PHE A 648 -13.33 1.33 -0.57
C PHE A 648 -11.95 0.91 -1.04
N ILE A 649 -11.32 1.78 -1.83
CA ILE A 649 -10.01 1.57 -2.44
C ILE A 649 -9.14 2.81 -2.20
N ARG A 650 -7.84 2.58 -2.04
CA ARG A 650 -6.87 3.64 -1.77
C ARG A 650 -6.56 4.45 -3.03
N PRO A 651 -6.66 5.80 -3.02
CA PRO A 651 -6.06 6.61 -4.07
C PRO A 651 -4.53 6.67 -3.90
N TYR A 652 -3.80 6.77 -5.00
CA TYR A 652 -2.35 6.95 -5.00
C TYR A 652 -1.95 7.99 -6.03
N VAL A 653 -0.97 8.82 -5.71
CA VAL A 653 -0.46 9.80 -6.67
C VAL A 653 0.56 9.12 -7.57
N HIS A 654 0.34 9.18 -8.87
CA HIS A 654 1.35 8.84 -9.85
C HIS A 654 2.48 9.87 -9.73
N ARG A 655 3.68 9.47 -9.27
CA ARG A 655 4.86 10.34 -9.36
C ARG A 655 5.04 10.67 -10.86
N GLU A 656 4.89 11.93 -11.23
CA GLU A 656 5.01 12.42 -12.62
C GLU A 656 6.31 12.02 -13.33
N TYR A 657 7.33 11.58 -12.59
CA TYR A 657 8.66 11.31 -13.13
C TYR A 657 8.93 9.86 -13.54
N ILE A 658 7.98 8.94 -13.36
CA ILE A 658 8.29 7.52 -13.48
C ILE A 658 7.67 6.94 -14.77
N HIS A 659 8.41 7.19 -15.87
CA HIS A 659 8.53 6.38 -17.09
C HIS A 659 7.52 6.50 -18.25
N SER A 660 6.48 7.33 -18.18
CA SER A 660 5.84 7.79 -19.43
C SER A 660 6.53 9.06 -19.88
N MET A 661 7.23 9.04 -21.02
CA MET A 661 7.54 10.29 -21.68
C MET A 661 6.21 11.03 -21.93
N LYS A 662 6.13 12.30 -21.54
CA LYS A 662 4.89 13.12 -21.58
C LYS A 662 4.25 13.19 -22.98
N ASP A 663 4.96 12.76 -24.02
CA ASP A 663 4.56 12.74 -25.43
C ASP A 663 4.15 11.34 -25.96
N GLY A 664 4.24 10.29 -25.15
CA GLY A 664 4.02 8.91 -25.59
C GLY A 664 5.15 8.32 -26.42
N SER A 665 6.36 8.88 -26.41
CA SER A 665 7.52 8.34 -27.14
C SER A 665 8.03 7.00 -26.58
N ILE A 666 8.77 6.26 -27.42
CA ILE A 666 9.34 4.95 -27.07
C ILE A 666 10.46 5.12 -26.05
N LEU A 667 10.38 4.39 -24.94
CA LEU A 667 11.39 4.35 -23.89
C LEU A 667 12.48 3.33 -24.26
N ASN A 668 13.68 3.81 -24.56
CA ASN A 668 14.83 2.95 -24.81
C ASN A 668 15.64 2.69 -23.53
N LYS A 669 16.59 1.74 -23.62
CA LYS A 669 17.39 1.30 -22.47
C LYS A 669 18.31 2.38 -21.90
N GLU A 670 18.86 3.24 -22.75
CA GLU A 670 19.75 4.34 -22.34
C GLU A 670 18.98 5.38 -21.54
N LYS A 671 17.85 5.85 -22.04
CA LYS A 671 16.96 6.81 -21.35
C LYS A 671 16.41 6.23 -20.05
N LEU A 672 16.05 4.94 -20.04
CA LEU A 672 15.65 4.26 -18.80
C LEU A 672 16.79 4.29 -17.77
N HIS A 673 18.03 4.10 -18.19
CA HIS A 673 19.18 4.15 -17.28
C HIS A 673 19.42 5.55 -16.71
N GLU A 674 19.34 6.59 -17.54
CA GLU A 674 19.43 7.99 -17.11
C GLU A 674 18.35 8.31 -16.06
N GLN A 675 17.08 7.96 -16.35
CA GLN A 675 15.96 8.14 -15.43
C GLN A 675 16.17 7.40 -14.10
N LEU A 676 16.66 6.16 -14.13
CA LEU A 676 16.90 5.39 -12.92
C LEU A 676 18.05 5.95 -12.08
N ILE A 677 19.06 6.58 -12.69
CA ILE A 677 20.14 7.27 -11.95
C ILE A 677 19.58 8.52 -11.27
N GLU A 678 18.78 9.30 -11.97
CA GLU A 678 18.14 10.51 -11.42
C GLU A 678 17.23 10.15 -10.24
N LEU A 679 16.39 9.11 -10.37
CA LEU A 679 15.50 8.65 -9.31
C LEU A 679 16.25 8.18 -8.06
N LYS A 680 17.43 7.56 -8.20
CA LYS A 680 18.28 7.16 -7.06
C LYS A 680 18.77 8.35 -6.25
N SER A 681 18.91 9.52 -6.87
CA SER A 681 19.33 10.75 -6.22
C SER A 681 18.19 11.45 -5.45
N ILE A 682 16.93 11.09 -5.75
CA ILE A 682 15.72 11.73 -5.22
C ILE A 682 15.03 10.83 -4.18
N ASP A 683 15.02 9.50 -4.38
CA ASP A 683 14.38 8.52 -3.49
C ASP A 683 15.40 7.78 -2.63
N ASN A 684 15.58 8.19 -1.38
CA ASN A 684 16.49 7.54 -0.42
C ASN A 684 16.10 6.08 -0.08
N GLN A 685 14.91 5.62 -0.47
CA GLN A 685 14.43 4.24 -0.26
C GLN A 685 14.35 3.43 -1.56
N TRP A 686 14.98 3.86 -2.65
CA TRP A 686 14.94 3.20 -3.97
C TRP A 686 15.33 1.70 -3.93
N ASN A 687 16.14 1.31 -2.95
CA ASN A 687 16.66 -0.04 -2.73
C ASN A 687 15.93 -0.85 -1.65
N LYS A 688 14.82 -0.33 -1.07
CA LYS A 688 14.04 -0.99 -0.02
C LYS A 688 12.83 -1.73 -0.58
N SER A 689 12.55 -2.93 -0.07
CA SER A 689 11.41 -3.78 -0.48
C SER A 689 11.37 -4.11 -1.99
N VAL A 690 12.55 -4.24 -2.60
CA VAL A 690 12.69 -4.48 -4.03
C VAL A 690 13.39 -5.81 -4.33
N TYR A 691 12.89 -6.50 -5.35
CA TYR A 691 13.60 -7.52 -6.08
C TYR A 691 14.56 -6.84 -7.06
N LEU A 692 15.86 -6.88 -6.74
CA LEU A 692 16.92 -6.37 -7.60
C LEU A 692 17.36 -7.44 -8.59
N SER A 693 17.43 -7.08 -9.86
CA SER A 693 18.01 -7.96 -10.88
C SER A 693 18.94 -7.20 -11.80
N SER A 694 20.02 -7.84 -12.21
CA SER A 694 20.96 -7.26 -13.15
C SER A 694 20.60 -7.54 -14.61
N SER A 695 20.85 -6.57 -15.49
CA SER A 695 20.77 -6.78 -16.94
C SER A 695 21.98 -7.58 -17.42
N GLY A 696 21.75 -8.68 -18.15
CA GLY A 696 22.83 -9.52 -18.73
C GLY A 696 23.35 -9.04 -20.09
N GLY A 697 23.38 -7.72 -20.33
CA GLY A 697 23.76 -7.14 -21.61
C GLY A 697 25.27 -6.95 -21.74
N SER A 698 25.84 -7.35 -22.86
CA SER A 698 27.26 -7.26 -23.21
C SER A 698 27.65 -5.85 -23.74
N GLY A 699 27.03 -4.80 -23.19
CA GLY A 699 27.16 -3.39 -23.60
C GLY A 699 27.87 -2.49 -22.57
N GLY A 700 28.74 -3.04 -21.72
CA GLY A 700 29.69 -2.25 -20.93
C GLY A 700 29.22 -1.65 -19.59
N LYS A 701 27.92 -1.34 -19.39
CA LYS A 701 27.41 -0.86 -18.06
C LYS A 701 26.30 -1.75 -17.51
N ARG A 702 26.54 -2.30 -16.31
CA ARG A 702 25.61 -3.18 -15.59
C ARG A 702 24.45 -2.37 -15.00
N LEU A 703 23.24 -2.54 -15.52
CA LEU A 703 22.04 -1.96 -14.94
C LEU A 703 21.50 -2.87 -13.83
N PHE A 704 21.21 -2.30 -12.66
CA PHE A 704 20.40 -2.92 -11.63
C PHE A 704 18.98 -2.37 -11.72
N PHE A 705 18.04 -3.24 -12.08
CA PHE A 705 16.63 -2.89 -12.15
C PHE A 705 15.93 -3.34 -10.86
N ALA A 706 15.35 -2.38 -10.14
CA ALA A 706 14.61 -2.61 -8.91
C ALA A 706 13.13 -2.82 -9.23
N THR A 707 12.56 -3.95 -8.82
CA THR A 707 11.11 -4.20 -8.94
C THR A 707 10.52 -4.35 -7.55
N ASP A 708 9.34 -3.82 -7.27
CA ASP A 708 8.68 -4.11 -5.99
C ASP A 708 8.46 -5.63 -5.83
N ILE A 709 8.76 -6.17 -4.64
CA ILE A 709 8.72 -7.62 -4.38
C ILE A 709 7.30 -8.18 -4.62
N LYS A 710 6.26 -7.50 -4.15
CA LYS A 710 4.88 -7.98 -4.28
C LYS A 710 4.43 -7.97 -5.73
N GLN A 711 4.77 -6.91 -6.48
CA GLN A 711 4.50 -6.82 -7.92
C GLN A 711 5.24 -7.92 -8.70
N ASN A 712 6.49 -8.21 -8.33
CA ASN A 712 7.29 -9.26 -8.95
C ASN A 712 6.68 -10.66 -8.71
N LEU A 713 6.24 -10.95 -7.49
CA LEU A 713 5.54 -12.21 -7.17
C LEU A 713 4.19 -12.33 -7.89
N LEU A 714 3.42 -11.24 -7.96
CA LEU A 714 2.14 -11.23 -8.70
C LEU A 714 2.33 -11.51 -10.19
N GLN A 715 3.35 -10.92 -10.82
CA GLN A 715 3.68 -11.21 -12.22
C GLN A 715 4.04 -12.69 -12.42
N ARG A 716 4.79 -13.30 -11.49
CA ARG A 716 5.12 -14.73 -11.55
C ARG A 716 3.87 -15.59 -11.42
N GLN A 717 2.96 -15.25 -10.50
CA GLN A 717 1.68 -15.94 -10.34
C GLN A 717 0.85 -15.95 -11.63
N ILE A 718 0.68 -14.77 -12.26
CA ILE A 718 -0.12 -14.65 -13.49
C ILE A 718 0.45 -15.53 -14.62
N LEU A 719 1.78 -15.60 -14.74
CA LEU A 719 2.41 -16.46 -15.73
C LEU A 719 2.26 -17.95 -15.40
N VAL A 720 2.40 -18.35 -14.12
CA VAL A 720 2.19 -19.73 -13.70
C VAL A 720 0.74 -20.18 -13.90
N ASP A 721 -0.24 -19.31 -13.65
CA ASP A 721 -1.65 -19.62 -13.92
C ASP A 721 -1.89 -19.93 -15.40
N MET A 722 -1.18 -19.24 -16.31
CA MET A 722 -1.17 -19.57 -17.73
C MET A 722 -0.46 -20.90 -17.99
N MET A 723 0.68 -21.16 -17.36
CA MET A 723 1.44 -22.41 -17.52
C MET A 723 0.63 -23.64 -17.09
N LEU A 724 -0.09 -23.57 -15.97
CA LEU A 724 -0.98 -24.63 -15.50
C LEU A 724 -2.12 -24.88 -16.49
N LYS A 725 -2.78 -23.81 -16.97
CA LYS A 725 -3.87 -23.93 -17.95
C LYS A 725 -3.44 -24.52 -19.29
N GLN A 726 -2.19 -24.31 -19.68
CA GLN A 726 -1.62 -24.79 -20.93
C GLN A 726 -0.87 -26.13 -20.77
N ASN A 727 -0.98 -26.78 -19.60
CA ASN A 727 -0.27 -28.02 -19.25
C ASN A 727 1.25 -27.95 -19.47
N ILE A 728 1.83 -26.75 -19.32
CA ILE A 728 3.27 -26.53 -19.40
C ILE A 728 3.95 -27.11 -18.15
N ILE A 729 3.33 -26.90 -16.99
CA ILE A 729 3.75 -27.45 -15.69
C ILE A 729 2.51 -27.93 -14.93
N THR A 730 2.67 -28.90 -14.03
CA THR A 730 1.61 -29.43 -13.16
C THR A 730 2.16 -29.70 -11.76
N HIS A 731 1.28 -29.83 -10.76
CA HIS A 731 1.67 -30.13 -9.37
C HIS A 731 2.39 -31.48 -9.21
N ASN A 732 2.27 -32.39 -10.18
CA ASN A 732 2.94 -33.71 -10.16
C ASN A 732 4.35 -33.67 -10.76
N ASP A 733 4.77 -32.55 -11.35
CA ASP A 733 6.08 -32.44 -11.97
C ASP A 733 7.20 -32.38 -10.92
N ILE A 734 8.31 -33.06 -11.21
CA ILE A 734 9.57 -32.99 -10.46
C ILE A 734 10.59 -32.31 -11.35
N CYS A 735 11.01 -31.12 -10.92
CA CYS A 735 11.74 -30.15 -11.73
C CYS A 735 13.19 -30.04 -11.26
N LEU A 736 14.15 -30.44 -12.11
CA LEU A 736 15.58 -30.26 -11.84
C LEU A 736 16.05 -28.90 -12.37
N ASN A 737 16.43 -28.00 -11.46
CA ASN A 737 16.79 -26.62 -11.80
C ASN A 737 18.31 -26.39 -11.77
N LEU A 738 18.90 -26.20 -12.95
CA LEU A 738 20.32 -25.93 -13.19
C LEU A 738 20.58 -24.48 -13.64
N PHE A 739 19.66 -23.54 -13.44
CA PHE A 739 19.88 -22.13 -13.78
C PHE A 739 20.89 -21.42 -12.85
N GLN A 740 21.42 -20.28 -13.29
CA GLN A 740 22.45 -19.54 -12.53
C GLN A 740 21.85 -18.77 -11.34
N SER A 741 22.48 -18.89 -10.17
CA SER A 741 22.15 -18.19 -8.91
C SER A 741 23.10 -17.03 -8.56
N ASN A 742 24.25 -16.93 -9.22
CA ASN A 742 25.28 -15.93 -8.90
C ASN A 742 25.03 -14.55 -9.55
N ASN A 743 25.69 -13.52 -9.01
CA ASN A 743 25.75 -12.16 -9.58
C ASN A 743 24.39 -11.44 -9.68
N ILE A 744 23.47 -11.66 -8.74
CA ILE A 744 22.15 -10.99 -8.76
C ILE A 744 21.46 -11.24 -10.11
N TYR A 745 21.71 -12.44 -10.67
CA TYR A 745 21.07 -12.92 -11.88
C TYR A 745 19.86 -13.75 -11.49
N ARG A 746 18.78 -13.60 -12.26
CA ARG A 746 17.42 -13.90 -11.78
C ARG A 746 16.90 -15.28 -12.13
N SER A 747 17.55 -15.98 -13.05
CA SER A 747 16.99 -17.21 -13.64
C SER A 747 16.78 -18.32 -12.62
N PHE A 748 17.70 -18.58 -11.71
CA PHE A 748 17.54 -19.66 -10.73
C PHE A 748 16.31 -19.45 -9.83
N GLU A 749 16.23 -18.27 -9.21
CA GLU A 749 15.13 -17.87 -8.33
C GLU A 749 13.78 -17.88 -9.04
N ILE A 750 13.69 -17.33 -10.27
CA ILE A 750 12.43 -17.27 -11.02
C ILE A 750 11.83 -18.67 -11.22
N PHE A 751 12.66 -19.64 -11.59
CA PHE A 751 12.16 -20.99 -11.87
C PHE A 751 11.84 -21.77 -10.61
N ASN A 752 12.55 -21.55 -9.50
CA ASN A 752 12.16 -22.09 -8.19
C ASN A 752 10.81 -21.52 -7.73
N ASP A 753 10.59 -20.22 -7.93
CA ASP A 753 9.30 -19.59 -7.65
C ASP A 753 8.18 -20.15 -8.53
N PHE A 754 8.42 -20.37 -9.83
CA PHE A 754 7.42 -20.98 -10.70
C PHE A 754 7.00 -22.36 -10.21
N CYS A 755 7.96 -23.19 -9.79
CA CYS A 755 7.65 -24.50 -9.21
C CYS A 755 6.85 -24.36 -7.91
N SER A 756 7.26 -23.44 -7.03
CA SER A 756 6.64 -23.22 -5.71
C SER A 756 5.19 -22.74 -5.86
N ILE A 757 4.95 -21.81 -6.78
CA ILE A 757 3.61 -21.30 -7.11
C ILE A 757 2.76 -22.38 -7.78
N ALA A 758 3.34 -23.18 -8.68
CA ALA A 758 2.65 -24.29 -9.34
C ALA A 758 2.39 -25.48 -8.39
N ASN A 759 2.92 -25.41 -7.16
CA ASN A 759 2.89 -26.47 -6.16
C ASN A 759 3.46 -27.80 -6.70
N CYS A 760 4.57 -27.72 -7.43
CA CYS A 760 5.31 -28.87 -7.92
C CYS A 760 6.67 -29.00 -7.21
N THR A 761 7.33 -30.16 -7.36
CA THR A 761 8.62 -30.39 -6.69
C THR A 761 9.73 -29.69 -7.47
N THR A 762 10.59 -28.93 -6.79
CA THR A 762 11.80 -28.33 -7.37
C THR A 762 13.06 -28.89 -6.71
N LEU A 763 14.07 -29.22 -7.52
CA LEU A 763 15.39 -29.71 -7.13
C LEU A 763 16.42 -28.64 -7.50
N PRO A 764 16.74 -27.71 -6.58
CA PRO A 764 17.56 -26.54 -6.87
C PRO A 764 19.07 -26.88 -6.82
N MET A 765 19.70 -27.15 -7.97
CA MET A 765 21.12 -27.52 -8.03
C MET A 765 22.04 -26.44 -8.62
N SER A 766 21.48 -25.51 -9.39
CA SER A 766 22.16 -24.36 -10.01
C SER A 766 23.23 -24.72 -11.05
N THR A 767 23.76 -23.71 -11.75
CA THR A 767 24.82 -23.91 -12.78
C THR A 767 26.13 -24.44 -12.21
N SER A 768 26.43 -24.24 -10.92
CA SER A 768 27.71 -24.63 -10.32
C SER A 768 27.75 -26.06 -9.77
N ALA A 769 26.63 -26.79 -9.77
CA ALA A 769 26.62 -28.19 -9.34
C ALA A 769 27.52 -29.05 -10.24
N ASN A 770 28.27 -29.96 -9.60
CA ASN A 770 29.04 -31.00 -10.26
C ASN A 770 28.08 -31.94 -11.00
N ASP A 771 28.43 -32.34 -12.23
CA ASP A 771 27.61 -33.24 -13.04
C ASP A 771 27.45 -34.64 -12.42
N GLU A 772 28.40 -35.11 -11.60
CA GLU A 772 28.27 -36.36 -10.83
C GLU A 772 27.12 -36.27 -9.82
N ASP A 773 27.10 -35.23 -8.99
CA ASP A 773 26.03 -35.01 -8.01
C ASP A 773 24.66 -34.83 -8.71
N VAL A 774 24.66 -34.17 -9.88
CA VAL A 774 23.44 -34.01 -10.69
C VAL A 774 22.92 -35.36 -11.16
N LEU A 775 23.79 -36.29 -11.56
CA LEU A 775 23.38 -37.65 -11.92
C LEU A 775 22.79 -38.41 -10.73
N ASP A 776 23.39 -38.31 -9.56
CA ASP A 776 22.89 -38.96 -8.34
C ASP A 776 21.47 -38.45 -7.99
N VAL A 777 21.24 -37.14 -8.12
CA VAL A 777 19.92 -36.53 -7.92
C VAL A 777 18.92 -36.99 -8.99
N ILE A 778 19.34 -37.09 -10.25
CA ILE A 778 18.50 -37.61 -11.34
C ILE A 778 18.08 -39.05 -11.05
N GLU A 779 19.01 -39.90 -10.60
CA GLU A 779 18.74 -41.31 -10.31
C GLU A 779 17.82 -41.49 -9.11
N TYR A 780 18.01 -40.69 -8.05
CA TYR A 780 17.23 -40.77 -6.83
C TYR A 780 15.80 -40.23 -7.00
N PHE A 781 15.67 -39.00 -7.51
CA PHE A 781 14.38 -38.29 -7.56
C PHE A 781 13.61 -38.48 -8.86
N LYS A 782 14.27 -38.97 -9.93
CA LYS A 782 13.68 -39.18 -11.26
C LYS A 782 12.89 -37.96 -11.79
N PRO A 783 13.53 -36.77 -11.86
CA PRO A 783 12.89 -35.57 -12.39
C PRO A 783 12.39 -35.77 -13.82
N ASN A 784 11.16 -35.36 -14.12
CA ASN A 784 10.61 -35.40 -15.47
C ASN A 784 10.82 -34.08 -16.24
N ILE A 785 11.13 -32.98 -15.55
CA ILE A 785 11.47 -31.68 -16.17
C ILE A 785 12.91 -31.30 -15.84
N LEU A 786 13.68 -30.97 -16.89
CA LEU A 786 15.03 -30.40 -16.76
C LEU A 786 15.02 -28.91 -17.12
N MET A 787 15.55 -28.06 -16.24
CA MET A 787 15.55 -26.61 -16.42
C MET A 787 16.97 -26.06 -16.42
N GLY A 788 17.33 -25.22 -17.39
CA GLY A 788 18.65 -24.59 -17.43
C GLY A 788 18.88 -23.76 -18.68
N SER A 789 20.00 -23.02 -18.72
CA SER A 789 20.40 -22.39 -19.98
C SER A 789 20.88 -23.47 -20.96
N PRO A 790 20.66 -23.31 -22.28
CA PRO A 790 21.14 -24.25 -23.30
C PRO A 790 22.60 -24.68 -23.10
N TYR A 791 23.47 -23.78 -22.66
CA TYR A 791 24.84 -24.11 -22.28
C TYR A 791 24.94 -25.15 -21.15
N ARG A 792 24.34 -24.88 -19.99
CA ARG A 792 24.47 -25.78 -18.82
C ARG A 792 23.89 -27.16 -19.11
N LEU A 793 22.83 -27.20 -19.90
CA LEU A 793 22.20 -28.42 -20.38
C LEU A 793 23.12 -29.20 -21.34
N MET A 794 23.81 -28.53 -22.26
CA MET A 794 24.82 -29.16 -23.12
C MET A 794 26.00 -29.72 -22.33
N GLN A 795 26.47 -29.04 -21.28
CA GLN A 795 27.54 -29.57 -20.43
C GLN A 795 27.15 -30.90 -19.79
N LEU A 796 25.95 -30.96 -19.20
CA LEU A 796 25.42 -32.19 -18.61
C LEU A 796 25.26 -33.29 -19.69
N ALA A 797 24.77 -32.94 -20.87
CA ALA A 797 24.60 -33.90 -21.96
C ALA A 797 25.95 -34.50 -22.42
N PHE A 798 27.00 -33.68 -22.57
CA PHE A 798 28.34 -34.17 -22.88
C PHE A 798 28.93 -35.04 -21.77
N PHE A 799 28.65 -34.70 -20.51
CA PHE A 799 29.08 -35.51 -19.37
C PHE A 799 28.42 -36.89 -19.39
N ILE A 800 27.10 -36.95 -19.61
CA ILE A 800 26.34 -38.19 -19.72
C ILE A 800 26.83 -39.05 -20.89
N GLU A 801 27.05 -38.43 -22.06
CA GLU A 801 27.56 -39.12 -23.24
C GLU A 801 28.89 -39.84 -22.95
N LYS A 802 29.81 -39.20 -22.22
CA LYS A 802 31.09 -39.80 -21.84
C LYS A 802 30.96 -40.97 -20.85
N GLN A 803 29.99 -40.90 -19.91
CA GLN A 803 29.82 -41.93 -18.88
C GLN A 803 29.28 -43.28 -19.42
N SER A 804 28.75 -43.31 -20.66
CA SER A 804 28.44 -44.52 -21.45
C SER A 804 27.50 -45.56 -20.80
N LYS A 805 26.81 -45.28 -19.68
CA LYS A 805 26.21 -46.35 -18.85
C LYS A 805 24.75 -46.20 -18.39
N LYS A 806 24.03 -45.09 -18.60
CA LYS A 806 22.64 -44.96 -18.11
C LYS A 806 21.74 -44.17 -19.07
N GLU A 807 20.57 -44.73 -19.39
CA GLU A 807 19.52 -44.07 -20.16
C GLU A 807 18.80 -43.04 -19.28
N ILE A 808 18.84 -41.76 -19.66
CA ILE A 808 18.23 -40.65 -18.91
C ILE A 808 17.13 -40.02 -19.74
N LYS A 809 15.93 -39.95 -19.20
CA LYS A 809 14.75 -39.45 -19.90
C LYS A 809 14.13 -38.27 -19.18
N PHE A 810 13.87 -37.20 -19.93
CA PHE A 810 13.02 -36.08 -19.50
C PHE A 810 11.82 -35.94 -20.43
N GLU A 811 10.68 -35.54 -19.88
CA GLU A 811 9.47 -35.26 -20.67
C GLU A 811 9.53 -33.86 -21.30
N LYS A 812 10.03 -32.89 -20.53
CA LYS A 812 10.10 -31.47 -20.92
C LYS A 812 11.46 -30.88 -20.53
N ILE A 813 11.99 -30.00 -21.37
CA ILE A 813 13.17 -29.17 -21.07
C ILE A 813 12.76 -27.71 -21.06
N PHE A 814 12.97 -27.01 -19.94
CA PHE A 814 12.73 -25.58 -19.83
C PHE A 814 14.05 -24.84 -20.05
N PHE A 815 14.05 -23.89 -20.99
CA PHE A 815 15.25 -23.12 -21.31
C PHE A 815 14.98 -21.62 -21.35
N ALA A 816 16.02 -20.86 -21.02
CA ALA A 816 16.02 -19.41 -21.07
C ALA A 816 17.46 -18.91 -21.25
N CYS A 817 17.62 -17.58 -21.27
CA CYS A 817 18.90 -16.86 -21.36
C CYS A 817 19.63 -16.95 -22.70
N GLU A 818 19.60 -18.09 -23.38
CA GLU A 818 20.19 -18.32 -24.70
C GLU A 818 19.17 -19.00 -25.62
N SER A 819 19.40 -18.90 -26.93
CA SER A 819 18.58 -19.55 -27.94
C SER A 819 18.91 -21.04 -28.03
N LEU A 820 17.90 -21.86 -28.28
CA LEU A 820 18.07 -23.30 -28.47
C LEU A 820 17.85 -23.67 -29.94
N ASP A 821 18.95 -23.86 -30.67
CA ASP A 821 18.93 -24.24 -32.09
C ASP A 821 18.63 -25.74 -32.32
N GLU A 822 18.35 -26.10 -33.57
CA GLU A 822 17.99 -27.47 -33.94
C GLU A 822 19.10 -28.49 -33.68
N ILE A 823 20.37 -28.09 -33.80
CA ILE A 823 21.53 -28.99 -33.61
C ILE A 823 21.59 -29.43 -32.14
N LYS A 824 21.48 -28.47 -31.21
CA LYS A 824 21.37 -28.75 -29.77
C LYS A 824 20.14 -29.57 -29.43
N GLN A 825 18.99 -29.29 -30.06
CA GLN A 825 17.78 -30.10 -29.86
C GLN A 825 17.98 -31.55 -30.32
N ARG A 826 18.63 -31.80 -31.47
CA ARG A 826 18.97 -33.16 -31.92
C ARG A 826 19.88 -33.86 -30.93
N PHE A 827 20.86 -33.15 -30.38
CA PHE A 827 21.74 -33.70 -29.35
C PHE A 827 20.98 -34.03 -28.06
N PHE A 828 20.12 -33.14 -27.56
CA PHE A 828 19.25 -33.40 -26.40
C PHE A 828 18.26 -34.53 -26.65
N LYS A 829 17.69 -34.65 -27.85
CA LYS A 829 16.81 -35.76 -28.19
C LYS A 829 17.54 -37.11 -28.12
N ARG A 830 18.82 -37.14 -28.50
CA ARG A 830 19.68 -38.33 -28.41
C ARG A 830 20.06 -38.68 -26.97
N ILE A 831 20.48 -37.69 -26.18
CA ILE A 831 21.03 -37.91 -24.84
C ILE A 831 19.97 -37.94 -23.74
N PHE A 832 19.00 -37.04 -23.79
CA PHE A 832 17.94 -36.86 -22.78
C PHE A 832 16.61 -37.49 -23.16
N HIS A 833 16.51 -38.10 -24.36
CA HIS A 833 15.27 -38.68 -24.89
C HIS A 833 14.04 -37.74 -24.82
N CYS A 834 14.29 -36.43 -24.90
CA CYS A 834 13.29 -35.38 -24.78
C CYS A 834 13.03 -34.71 -26.14
N SER A 835 11.76 -34.41 -26.43
CA SER A 835 11.34 -33.72 -27.65
C SER A 835 10.45 -32.51 -27.41
N ILE A 836 10.24 -32.11 -26.15
CA ILE A 836 9.44 -30.94 -25.77
C ILE A 836 10.35 -29.94 -25.08
N TYR A 837 10.58 -28.81 -25.74
CA TYR A 837 11.39 -27.70 -25.30
C TYR A 837 10.49 -26.48 -25.06
N ILE A 838 10.59 -25.90 -23.87
CA ILE A 838 9.78 -24.75 -23.44
C ILE A 838 10.71 -23.56 -23.18
N GLY A 839 10.73 -22.61 -24.11
CA GLY A 839 11.45 -21.36 -23.97
C GLY A 839 10.72 -20.35 -23.09
N PHE A 840 11.45 -19.58 -22.29
CA PHE A 840 10.92 -18.45 -21.53
C PHE A 840 11.52 -17.12 -21.99
N TYR A 841 10.67 -16.10 -22.11
CA TYR A 841 11.03 -14.81 -22.70
C TYR A 841 10.75 -13.63 -21.75
N GLY A 842 11.71 -12.70 -21.71
CA GLY A 842 11.64 -11.49 -20.91
C GLY A 842 13.03 -10.89 -20.59
N SER A 843 13.03 -9.74 -19.92
CA SER A 843 14.24 -8.98 -19.59
C SER A 843 14.38 -8.73 -18.08
N ALA A 844 15.39 -7.96 -17.65
CA ALA A 844 15.52 -7.58 -16.23
C ALA A 844 14.43 -6.56 -15.86
N GLU A 845 14.21 -5.65 -16.80
CA GLU A 845 13.30 -4.52 -16.74
C GLU A 845 11.84 -4.98 -16.82
N THR A 846 11.52 -5.91 -17.72
CA THR A 846 10.15 -6.41 -17.93
C THR A 846 9.80 -7.61 -17.03
N GLY A 847 10.80 -8.31 -16.50
CA GLY A 847 10.63 -9.65 -15.93
C GLY A 847 10.30 -10.68 -17.01
N VAL A 848 10.16 -11.95 -16.62
CA VAL A 848 9.66 -12.98 -17.55
C VAL A 848 8.17 -12.78 -17.70
N PHE A 849 7.70 -12.64 -18.94
CA PHE A 849 6.29 -12.33 -19.23
C PHE A 849 5.66 -13.25 -20.28
N ALA A 850 6.48 -14.06 -20.97
CA ALA A 850 6.00 -14.99 -21.98
C ALA A 850 6.76 -16.32 -21.90
N CYS A 851 6.11 -17.41 -22.31
CA CYS A 851 6.73 -18.72 -22.46
C CYS A 851 6.10 -19.51 -23.61
N GLN A 852 6.81 -20.51 -24.13
CA GLN A 852 6.30 -21.39 -25.18
C GLN A 852 5.35 -22.42 -24.58
N SER A 853 4.35 -22.87 -25.35
CA SER A 853 3.60 -24.08 -25.01
C SER A 853 4.16 -25.29 -25.76
N PRO A 854 3.83 -26.54 -25.38
CA PRO A 854 4.28 -27.72 -26.11
C PRO A 854 3.98 -27.69 -27.62
N LYS A 855 2.86 -27.05 -28.02
CA LYS A 855 2.46 -26.82 -29.43
C LYS A 855 3.51 -26.03 -30.21
N TYR A 856 4.25 -25.14 -29.55
CA TYR A 856 5.21 -24.22 -30.15
C TYR A 856 6.66 -24.59 -29.86
N SER A 857 6.92 -25.79 -29.32
CA SER A 857 8.23 -26.22 -28.83
C SER A 857 9.38 -26.12 -29.85
N SER A 858 9.10 -26.26 -31.15
CA SER A 858 10.10 -26.19 -32.23
C SER A 858 10.09 -24.84 -32.96
N THR A 859 9.42 -23.84 -32.42
CA THR A 859 9.24 -22.52 -33.06
C THR A 859 9.88 -21.42 -32.22
N LYS A 860 9.77 -20.16 -32.67
CA LYS A 860 10.13 -18.97 -31.88
C LYS A 860 8.90 -18.21 -31.36
N ILE A 861 7.78 -18.92 -31.23
CA ILE A 861 6.49 -18.36 -30.83
C ILE A 861 6.32 -18.54 -29.32
N TYR A 862 5.95 -17.45 -28.64
CA TYR A 862 5.72 -17.39 -27.19
C TYR A 862 4.30 -16.92 -26.91
N LEU A 863 3.70 -17.51 -25.88
CA LEU A 863 2.42 -17.14 -25.32
C LEU A 863 2.62 -16.17 -24.16
N TYR A 864 1.80 -15.11 -24.09
CA TYR A 864 1.83 -14.15 -22.97
C TYR A 864 0.42 -13.76 -22.50
N PRO A 865 0.20 -13.49 -21.20
CA PRO A 865 -1.06 -12.95 -20.70
C PRO A 865 -1.26 -11.47 -21.07
N LYS A 866 -2.38 -11.13 -21.71
CA LYS A 866 -2.70 -9.74 -22.09
C LYS A 866 -2.90 -8.83 -20.87
N ASP A 867 -3.30 -9.40 -19.73
CA ASP A 867 -3.45 -8.67 -18.46
C ASP A 867 -2.09 -8.44 -17.74
N LEU A 868 -1.02 -9.07 -18.21
CA LEU A 868 0.34 -8.90 -17.69
C LEU A 868 1.08 -7.81 -18.46
N VAL A 869 1.07 -7.90 -19.78
CA VAL A 869 1.76 -6.97 -20.68
C VAL A 869 0.92 -6.64 -21.90
N HIS A 870 1.04 -5.40 -22.36
CA HIS A 870 0.61 -4.97 -23.68
C HIS A 870 1.84 -4.91 -24.60
N ILE A 871 1.72 -5.43 -25.83
CA ILE A 871 2.81 -5.50 -26.80
C ILE A 871 2.39 -4.78 -28.07
N GLU A 872 3.25 -3.89 -28.55
CA GLU A 872 3.18 -3.21 -29.84
C GLU A 872 4.37 -3.66 -30.71
N ILE A 873 4.19 -3.71 -32.03
CA ILE A 873 5.29 -3.93 -32.99
C ILE A 873 5.46 -2.66 -33.82
N ILE A 874 6.63 -2.04 -33.73
CA ILE A 874 6.98 -0.79 -34.44
C ILE A 874 8.29 -1.02 -35.18
N ASP A 875 8.27 -0.93 -36.51
CA ASP A 875 9.43 -1.24 -37.35
C ASP A 875 10.06 -2.59 -37.01
N SER A 876 9.21 -3.60 -36.78
CA SER A 876 9.57 -4.94 -36.30
C SER A 876 10.16 -5.02 -34.89
N LYS A 877 10.31 -3.91 -34.16
CA LYS A 877 10.77 -3.91 -32.76
C LYS A 877 9.63 -4.27 -31.81
N ILE A 878 9.97 -5.02 -30.78
CA ILE A 878 9.02 -5.40 -29.72
C ILE A 878 8.99 -4.29 -28.67
N ILE A 879 7.87 -3.60 -28.60
CA ILE A 879 7.61 -2.53 -27.64
C ILE A 879 6.65 -3.04 -26.58
N VAL A 880 7.05 -2.99 -25.30
CA VAL A 880 6.33 -3.60 -24.19
C VAL A 880 5.87 -2.55 -23.18
N THR A 881 4.59 -2.63 -22.81
CA THR A 881 4.05 -1.94 -21.63
C THR A 881 3.70 -2.98 -20.57
N ASN A 882 4.33 -2.89 -19.39
CA ASN A 882 4.07 -3.81 -18.28
C ASN A 882 2.93 -3.25 -17.40
N LEU A 883 1.85 -4.02 -17.25
CA LEU A 883 0.63 -3.58 -16.57
C LEU A 883 0.67 -3.81 -15.05
N ILE A 884 1.59 -4.65 -14.56
CA ILE A 884 1.73 -5.04 -13.16
C ILE A 884 2.77 -4.21 -12.41
N ARG A 885 3.88 -3.87 -13.05
CA ARG A 885 4.98 -3.10 -12.43
C ARG A 885 4.59 -1.64 -12.30
N LYS A 886 4.51 -1.12 -11.07
CA LYS A 886 4.14 0.27 -10.74
C LYS A 886 5.26 1.07 -10.09
N ARG A 887 6.25 0.41 -9.47
CA ARG A 887 7.39 1.11 -8.84
C ARG A 887 8.30 1.76 -9.88
N ASN A 888 8.70 0.97 -10.87
CA ASN A 888 9.43 1.41 -12.07
C ASN A 888 8.60 0.92 -13.26
N GLN A 889 7.46 1.57 -13.49
CA GLN A 889 6.53 1.19 -14.56
C GLN A 889 7.22 1.24 -15.92
N LEU A 890 7.00 0.24 -16.77
CA LEU A 890 7.50 0.28 -18.14
C LEU A 890 6.33 0.58 -19.07
N ILE A 891 6.37 1.75 -19.71
CA ILE A 891 5.38 2.18 -20.70
C ILE A 891 6.11 2.34 -22.03
N ARG A 892 5.63 1.65 -23.06
CA ARG A 892 6.20 1.63 -24.42
C ARG A 892 7.73 1.43 -24.41
N PHE A 893 8.20 0.43 -23.67
CA PHE A 893 9.61 0.11 -23.52
C PHE A 893 10.13 -0.74 -24.69
N ASP A 894 11.16 -0.27 -25.39
CA ASP A 894 11.88 -1.05 -26.41
C ASP A 894 12.76 -2.10 -25.73
N ILE A 895 12.39 -3.38 -25.87
CA ILE A 895 13.12 -4.49 -25.24
C ILE A 895 14.44 -4.83 -25.95
N GLY A 896 14.64 -4.32 -27.17
CA GLY A 896 15.84 -4.53 -27.98
C GLY A 896 15.83 -5.78 -28.86
N ASP A 897 14.70 -6.50 -28.93
CA ASP A 897 14.50 -7.63 -29.84
C ASP A 897 13.48 -7.28 -30.93
N LEU A 898 13.56 -8.02 -32.03
CA LEU A 898 12.61 -7.90 -33.14
C LEU A 898 11.53 -8.98 -33.02
N GLY A 899 10.36 -8.75 -33.60
CA GLY A 899 9.27 -9.72 -33.56
C GLY A 899 8.06 -9.31 -34.36
N ARG A 900 7.07 -10.20 -34.37
CA ARG A 900 5.74 -9.93 -34.88
C ARG A 900 4.67 -10.57 -34.00
N LEU A 901 3.51 -9.93 -33.92
CA LEU A 901 2.34 -10.53 -33.28
C LEU A 901 1.71 -11.55 -34.23
N ILE A 902 1.26 -12.67 -33.67
CA ILE A 902 0.52 -13.70 -34.39
C ILE A 902 -0.96 -13.59 -33.99
N SER A 903 -1.85 -13.62 -34.99
CA SER A 903 -3.29 -13.69 -34.76
C SER A 903 -3.62 -14.98 -34.01
N ASN A 904 -4.30 -14.85 -32.88
CA ASN A 904 -4.71 -15.97 -32.05
C ASN A 904 -6.23 -15.99 -31.92
N ASP A 905 -6.88 -16.92 -32.61
CA ASP A 905 -8.33 -17.10 -32.56
C ASP A 905 -8.76 -18.10 -31.47
N GLU A 906 -7.81 -18.79 -30.84
CA GLU A 906 -8.09 -19.87 -29.87
C GLU A 906 -8.29 -19.34 -28.43
N HIS A 907 -7.75 -18.17 -28.08
CA HIS A 907 -7.78 -17.63 -26.71
C HIS A 907 -7.81 -16.09 -26.62
N ASP A 908 -8.93 -15.51 -26.18
CA ASP A 908 -9.06 -14.05 -25.99
C ASP A 908 -8.08 -13.45 -24.96
N LYS A 909 -7.72 -14.22 -23.93
CA LYS A 909 -6.92 -13.77 -22.78
C LYS A 909 -5.40 -13.79 -23.00
N TYR A 910 -4.92 -14.49 -24.04
CA TYR A 910 -3.50 -14.69 -24.29
C TYR A 910 -3.11 -14.18 -25.68
N GLY A 911 -1.97 -13.49 -25.76
CA GLY A 911 -1.37 -13.10 -27.03
C GLY A 911 -0.27 -14.06 -27.46
N LEU A 912 0.01 -14.10 -28.75
CA LEU A 912 1.13 -14.83 -29.35
C LEU A 912 2.12 -13.84 -29.97
N ILE A 913 3.39 -14.02 -29.67
CA ILE A 913 4.49 -13.24 -30.24
C ILE A 913 5.56 -14.16 -30.80
N GLU A 914 5.97 -13.91 -32.04
CA GLU A 914 7.16 -14.53 -32.62
C GLU A 914 8.34 -13.59 -32.46
N VAL A 915 9.45 -14.11 -31.93
CA VAL A 915 10.65 -13.32 -31.64
C VAL A 915 11.77 -13.64 -32.63
N PHE A 916 12.37 -12.58 -33.19
CA PHE A 916 13.55 -12.60 -34.04
C PHE A 916 14.71 -11.93 -33.28
N HIS A 917 15.90 -12.55 -33.25
CA HIS A 917 17.05 -11.95 -32.56
C HIS A 917 17.53 -10.69 -33.28
N SER A 918 17.89 -9.66 -32.50
CA SER A 918 18.43 -8.42 -33.04
C SER A 918 19.80 -8.63 -33.71
N GLN A 919 19.99 -7.97 -34.85
CA GLN A 919 21.24 -7.96 -35.59
C GLN A 919 22.27 -7.16 -34.79
N ARG A 920 23.24 -7.85 -34.18
CA ARG A 920 24.40 -7.18 -33.62
C ARG A 920 25.37 -6.84 -34.74
N LEU A 921 25.58 -5.55 -34.97
CA LEU A 921 26.57 -5.04 -35.91
C LEU A 921 27.94 -4.95 -35.23
N VAL A 922 28.95 -5.45 -35.92
CA VAL A 922 30.36 -5.38 -35.52
C VAL A 922 31.08 -4.58 -36.61
N MET A 923 31.77 -3.53 -36.20
CA MET A 923 32.47 -2.64 -37.14
C MET A 923 33.85 -3.22 -37.48
N ILE A 924 34.16 -3.44 -38.75
CA ILE A 924 35.51 -3.81 -39.21
C ILE A 924 35.98 -2.72 -40.17
N GLY A 925 36.92 -1.88 -39.72
CA GLY A 925 37.23 -0.62 -40.43
C GLY A 925 36.03 0.31 -40.41
N ASN A 926 35.55 0.72 -41.58
CA ASN A 926 34.35 1.56 -41.74
C ASN A 926 33.07 0.76 -42.07
N ASP A 927 33.18 -0.54 -42.25
CA ASP A 927 32.07 -1.40 -42.67
C ASP A 927 31.46 -2.13 -41.45
N SER A 928 30.16 -2.42 -41.51
CA SER A 928 29.42 -3.09 -40.43
C SER A 928 29.00 -4.50 -40.82
N LEU A 929 29.29 -5.48 -39.97
CA LEU A 929 28.95 -6.88 -40.16
C LEU A 929 27.94 -7.34 -39.12
N SER A 930 26.84 -7.97 -39.54
CA SER A 930 25.85 -8.46 -38.59
C SER A 930 26.21 -9.87 -38.08
N THR A 931 25.77 -10.18 -36.85
CA THR A 931 25.91 -11.54 -36.31
C THR A 931 25.14 -12.56 -37.15
N SER A 932 24.02 -12.16 -37.77
CA SER A 932 23.24 -13.01 -38.68
C SER A 932 24.02 -13.42 -39.92
N ASP A 933 24.86 -12.54 -40.46
CA ASP A 933 25.65 -12.87 -41.65
C ASP A 933 26.67 -13.98 -41.36
N ILE A 934 27.30 -13.91 -40.19
CA ILE A 934 28.24 -14.95 -39.73
C ILE A 934 27.49 -16.23 -39.36
N GLU A 935 26.31 -16.14 -38.74
CA GLU A 935 25.46 -17.30 -38.48
C GLU A 935 25.06 -18.04 -39.76
N GLU A 936 24.81 -17.33 -40.86
CA GLU A 936 24.44 -17.92 -42.14
C GLU A 936 25.60 -18.72 -42.75
N ILE A 937 26.84 -18.24 -42.61
CA ILE A 937 28.05 -19.00 -42.95
C ILE A 937 28.13 -20.27 -42.11
N MET A 938 27.98 -20.13 -40.79
CA MET A 938 28.18 -21.23 -39.85
C MET A 938 27.09 -22.30 -39.96
N LYS A 939 25.85 -21.94 -40.35
CA LYS A 939 24.76 -22.90 -40.59
C LYS A 939 25.05 -23.87 -41.73
N GLN A 940 25.96 -23.55 -42.64
CA GLN A 940 26.35 -24.46 -43.72
C GLN A 940 27.28 -25.57 -43.24
N ILE A 941 27.70 -25.52 -41.97
CA ILE A 941 28.66 -26.43 -41.37
C ILE A 941 28.02 -27.00 -40.10
N ASP A 942 28.02 -28.33 -39.96
CA ASP A 942 27.37 -29.01 -38.85
C ASP A 942 28.22 -28.93 -37.56
N LEU A 943 28.24 -27.73 -36.96
CA LEU A 943 28.95 -27.39 -35.73
C LEU A 943 28.01 -27.39 -34.54
N ILE A 944 28.48 -27.90 -33.40
CA ILE A 944 27.73 -27.84 -32.13
C ILE A 944 27.69 -26.40 -31.62
N GLU A 945 28.82 -25.70 -31.68
CA GLU A 945 28.94 -24.32 -31.23
C GLU A 945 30.11 -23.60 -31.90
N TRP A 946 30.08 -22.26 -31.93
CA TRP A 946 31.13 -21.44 -32.53
C TRP A 946 31.25 -20.06 -31.86
N GLN A 947 32.44 -19.46 -31.96
CA GLN A 947 32.75 -18.08 -31.59
C GLN A 947 33.69 -17.45 -32.61
N LEU A 948 33.50 -16.16 -32.86
CA LEU A 948 34.45 -15.33 -33.60
C LEU A 948 35.13 -14.36 -32.63
N ILE A 949 36.46 -14.40 -32.57
CA ILE A 949 37.27 -13.40 -31.89
C ILE A 949 37.90 -12.52 -32.95
N ILE A 950 37.70 -11.21 -32.81
CA ILE A 950 38.28 -10.19 -33.68
C ILE A 950 39.36 -9.48 -32.89
N ASP A 951 40.57 -9.44 -33.43
CA ASP A 951 41.74 -8.87 -32.77
C ASP A 951 42.66 -8.20 -33.79
N TYR A 952 43.70 -7.50 -33.34
CA TYR A 952 44.80 -7.09 -34.21
C TYR A 952 45.86 -8.20 -34.28
N VAL A 953 46.48 -8.36 -35.45
CA VAL A 953 47.59 -9.31 -35.59
C VAL A 953 48.79 -8.81 -34.78
N PRO A 954 49.33 -9.60 -33.83
CA PRO A 954 50.46 -9.20 -33.01
C PRO A 954 51.66 -8.77 -33.87
N HIS A 955 52.36 -7.70 -33.46
CA HIS A 955 53.53 -7.14 -34.14
C HIS A 955 53.29 -6.52 -35.53
N THR A 956 52.04 -6.39 -35.96
CA THR A 956 51.68 -5.48 -37.07
C THR A 956 51.31 -4.11 -36.48
N LYS A 957 51.47 -3.00 -37.21
CA LYS A 957 51.10 -1.65 -36.74
C LYS A 957 49.57 -1.43 -36.63
N ASN A 958 48.82 -2.41 -36.12
CA ASN A 958 47.35 -2.48 -36.15
C ASN A 958 46.75 -2.41 -37.57
N ASN A 959 47.52 -2.74 -38.60
CA ASN A 959 47.09 -2.69 -40.00
C ASN A 959 46.43 -3.99 -40.49
N HIS A 960 46.54 -5.10 -39.75
CA HIS A 960 45.92 -6.37 -40.10
C HIS A 960 45.00 -6.83 -38.97
N ILE A 961 43.82 -7.32 -39.35
CA ILE A 961 42.76 -7.74 -38.45
C ILE A 961 42.69 -9.27 -38.47
N LEU A 962 42.81 -9.87 -37.29
CA LEU A 962 42.68 -11.30 -37.07
C LEU A 962 41.22 -11.66 -36.83
N LEU A 963 40.70 -12.59 -37.63
CA LEU A 963 39.41 -13.25 -37.46
C LEU A 963 39.66 -14.69 -37.00
N LEU A 964 39.66 -14.91 -35.69
CA LEU A 964 39.85 -16.22 -35.07
C LEU A 964 38.50 -16.90 -34.85
N PHE A 965 38.24 -17.94 -35.63
CA PHE A 965 37.07 -18.79 -35.53
C PHE A 965 37.34 -19.97 -34.60
N ARG A 966 36.75 -19.93 -33.41
CA ARG A 966 36.78 -21.03 -32.44
C ARG A 966 35.52 -21.85 -32.59
N TYR A 967 35.61 -23.18 -32.68
CA TYR A 967 34.44 -24.02 -32.92
C TYR A 967 34.47 -25.34 -32.15
N VAL A 968 33.28 -25.86 -31.86
CA VAL A 968 33.05 -27.15 -31.22
C VAL A 968 32.37 -28.05 -32.25
N LYS A 969 33.04 -29.14 -32.63
CA LYS A 969 32.56 -30.09 -33.64
C LYS A 969 31.89 -31.30 -33.00
N SER A 970 31.01 -31.94 -33.76
CA SER A 970 30.61 -33.33 -33.48
C SER A 970 31.80 -34.27 -33.68
N GLU A 971 31.84 -35.40 -32.98
CA GLU A 971 32.87 -36.43 -33.16
C GLU A 971 32.92 -36.99 -34.59
N SER A 972 31.78 -36.94 -35.30
CA SER A 972 31.58 -37.48 -36.65
C SER A 972 32.23 -36.71 -37.80
N ILE A 973 32.84 -35.54 -37.55
CA ILE A 973 33.37 -34.66 -38.61
C ILE A 973 34.87 -34.41 -38.40
N SER A 974 35.67 -34.48 -39.46
CA SER A 974 37.12 -34.22 -39.40
C SER A 974 37.43 -32.72 -39.35
N ILE A 975 38.51 -32.36 -38.65
CA ILE A 975 38.97 -30.96 -38.48
C ILE A 975 39.27 -30.33 -39.84
N ASP A 976 39.98 -31.03 -40.72
CA ASP A 976 40.37 -30.51 -42.05
C ASP A 976 39.17 -30.12 -42.92
N VAL A 977 38.07 -30.88 -42.84
CA VAL A 977 36.84 -30.59 -43.60
C VAL A 977 36.15 -29.35 -43.05
N VAL A 978 36.08 -29.22 -41.73
CA VAL A 978 35.50 -28.04 -41.08
C VAL A 978 36.29 -26.79 -41.44
N GLU A 979 37.61 -26.79 -41.24
CA GLU A 979 38.44 -25.59 -41.46
C GLU A 979 38.47 -25.17 -42.93
N LYS A 980 38.50 -26.14 -43.86
CA LYS A 980 38.41 -25.84 -45.29
C LYS A 980 37.07 -25.21 -45.65
N ASN A 981 35.97 -25.70 -45.09
CA ASN A 981 34.64 -25.15 -45.34
C ASN A 981 34.49 -23.75 -44.72
N ILE A 982 34.86 -23.56 -43.45
CA ILE A 982 34.81 -22.23 -42.82
C ILE A 982 35.66 -21.25 -43.63
N ARG A 983 36.88 -21.63 -44.03
CA ARG A 983 37.75 -20.77 -44.85
C ARG A 983 37.10 -20.38 -46.18
N ASN A 984 36.57 -21.34 -46.93
CA ASN A 984 35.96 -21.06 -48.24
C ASN A 984 34.74 -20.13 -48.13
N TYR A 985 33.84 -20.40 -47.18
CA TYR A 985 32.64 -19.58 -47.00
C TYR A 985 32.95 -18.21 -46.42
N SER A 986 33.85 -18.15 -45.44
CA SER A 986 34.29 -16.88 -44.86
C SER A 986 35.02 -16.02 -45.89
N GLN A 987 36.02 -16.53 -46.63
CA GLN A 987 36.71 -15.73 -47.65
C GLN A 987 35.73 -15.17 -48.67
N LYS A 988 34.86 -16.00 -49.25
CA LYS A 988 33.85 -15.54 -50.22
C LYS A 988 32.96 -14.43 -49.66
N PHE A 989 32.51 -14.58 -48.42
CA PHE A 989 31.63 -13.63 -47.78
C PHE A 989 32.37 -12.32 -47.44
N PHE A 990 33.51 -12.39 -46.77
CA PHE A 990 34.28 -11.22 -46.33
C PHE A 990 34.94 -10.48 -47.51
N ASP A 991 35.33 -11.15 -48.60
CA ASP A 991 35.82 -10.51 -49.83
C ASP A 991 34.72 -9.66 -50.50
N THR A 992 33.46 -10.06 -50.34
CA THR A 992 32.30 -9.32 -50.86
C THR A 992 31.86 -8.21 -49.91
N ALA A 993 31.78 -8.51 -48.61
CA ALA A 993 31.27 -7.59 -47.59
C ALA A 993 32.29 -6.54 -47.14
N LEU A 994 33.58 -6.84 -47.23
CA LEU A 994 34.72 -6.00 -46.81
C LEU A 994 35.76 -5.87 -47.93
N SER A 995 35.33 -5.60 -49.17
CA SER A 995 36.20 -5.63 -50.35
C SER A 995 37.45 -4.75 -50.25
N ASN A 996 37.39 -3.66 -49.48
CA ASN A 996 38.49 -2.71 -49.27
C ASN A 996 39.51 -3.17 -48.20
N LEU A 997 39.20 -4.23 -47.45
CA LEU A 997 40.00 -4.74 -46.34
C LEU A 997 40.42 -6.20 -46.54
N SER A 998 40.03 -6.85 -47.63
CA SER A 998 40.27 -8.29 -47.87
C SER A 998 41.73 -8.71 -47.69
N GLU A 999 42.69 -7.91 -48.17
CA GLU A 999 44.13 -8.15 -48.01
C GLU A 999 44.64 -7.94 -46.57
N GLN A 1000 43.87 -7.26 -45.71
CA GLN A 1000 44.20 -6.98 -44.31
C GLN A 1000 43.59 -7.99 -43.33
N LEU A 1001 42.71 -8.88 -43.79
CA LEU A 1001 42.05 -9.89 -42.96
C LEU A 1001 42.86 -11.19 -42.91
N ILE A 1002 43.14 -11.67 -41.69
CA ILE A 1002 43.77 -12.97 -41.47
C ILE A 1002 42.77 -13.91 -40.80
N PHE A 1003 42.55 -15.08 -41.40
CA PHE A 1003 41.66 -16.12 -40.88
C PHE A 1003 42.44 -17.19 -40.11
N GLN A 1004 42.10 -17.39 -38.84
CA GLN A 1004 42.58 -18.49 -38.01
C GLN A 1004 41.41 -19.37 -37.52
N PHE A 1005 41.70 -20.65 -37.32
CA PHE A 1005 40.72 -21.66 -36.94
C PHE A 1005 41.24 -22.43 -35.72
N GLU A 1006 40.38 -22.67 -34.73
CA GLU A 1006 40.73 -23.39 -33.51
C GLU A 1006 39.59 -24.33 -33.11
N SER A 1007 39.82 -25.64 -33.18
CA SER A 1007 38.91 -26.63 -32.61
C SER A 1007 39.08 -26.67 -31.09
N ILE A 1008 38.02 -26.41 -30.35
CA ILE A 1008 38.04 -26.27 -28.89
C ILE A 1008 37.05 -27.21 -28.20
N GLN A 1009 37.22 -27.43 -26.90
CA GLN A 1009 36.20 -28.10 -26.09
C GLN A 1009 35.09 -27.12 -25.73
N PHE A 1010 33.88 -27.62 -25.51
CA PHE A 1010 32.71 -26.79 -25.18
C PHE A 1010 32.89 -25.93 -23.92
N LYS A 1011 33.71 -26.39 -22.97
CA LYS A 1011 34.06 -25.66 -21.74
C LYS A 1011 35.00 -24.45 -21.97
N ASP A 1012 35.71 -24.42 -23.09
CA ASP A 1012 36.73 -23.39 -23.39
C ASP A 1012 36.14 -22.17 -24.13
N LEU A 1013 34.82 -22.17 -24.37
CA LEU A 1013 34.07 -21.07 -24.95
C LEU A 1013 34.00 -19.87 -23.99
N ILE A 1014 34.28 -18.66 -24.49
CA ILE A 1014 34.32 -17.42 -23.69
C ILE A 1014 32.90 -16.92 -23.39
N ARG A 1015 32.67 -16.47 -22.15
CA ARG A 1015 31.33 -16.09 -21.66
C ARG A 1015 31.32 -14.75 -20.98
N ASP A 1016 30.13 -14.14 -20.93
CA ASP A 1016 29.89 -12.96 -20.12
C ASP A 1016 30.00 -13.28 -18.63
N LYS A 1017 30.79 -12.51 -17.88
CA LYS A 1017 31.04 -12.78 -16.45
C LYS A 1017 29.80 -12.67 -15.56
N THR A 1018 28.79 -11.90 -15.98
CA THR A 1018 27.59 -11.63 -15.16
C THR A 1018 26.49 -12.64 -15.45
N SER A 1019 26.16 -12.84 -16.72
CA SER A 1019 25.04 -13.65 -17.19
C SER A 1019 25.42 -15.06 -17.62
N ASN A 1020 26.73 -15.36 -17.70
CA ASN A 1020 27.30 -16.62 -18.19
C ASN A 1020 26.86 -17.01 -19.62
N LYS A 1021 26.28 -16.05 -20.36
CA LYS A 1021 25.88 -16.23 -21.75
C LYS A 1021 27.10 -16.36 -22.64
N LEU A 1022 26.99 -17.22 -23.65
CA LEU A 1022 28.01 -17.33 -24.70
C LEU A 1022 28.17 -16.01 -25.46
N LEU A 1023 29.41 -15.53 -25.58
CA LEU A 1023 29.72 -14.38 -26.42
C LEU A 1023 30.06 -14.85 -27.84
N LYS A 1024 29.07 -14.86 -28.75
CA LYS A 1024 29.26 -15.34 -30.13
C LYS A 1024 30.34 -14.58 -30.90
N ILE A 1025 30.38 -13.27 -30.76
CA ILE A 1025 31.41 -12.41 -31.35
C ILE A 1025 32.05 -11.58 -30.24
N ILE A 1026 33.38 -11.56 -30.22
CA ILE A 1026 34.18 -10.85 -29.23
C ILE A 1026 35.16 -9.96 -29.99
N ASP A 1027 34.98 -8.66 -29.88
CA ASP A 1027 35.92 -7.69 -30.42
C ASP A 1027 36.91 -7.25 -29.33
N ARG A 1028 38.18 -7.63 -29.48
CA ARG A 1028 39.27 -7.31 -28.55
C ARG A 1028 40.05 -6.06 -28.96
N ARG A 1029 39.69 -5.45 -30.09
CA ARG A 1029 40.35 -4.23 -30.59
C ARG A 1029 39.94 -2.98 -29.82
N VAL A 1030 38.86 -3.08 -29.03
CA VAL A 1030 38.21 -1.98 -28.29
C VAL A 1030 38.64 -1.96 -26.82
#